data_AF-A0A2W7GPM9-F1
#
_entry.id   AF-A0A2W7GPM9-F1
#
_cell.length_a   1.000
_cell.length_b   1.000
_cell.length_c   1.000
_cell.angle_alpha   90.00
_cell.angle_beta   90.00
_cell.angle_gamma   90.00
#
_symmetry.space_group_name_H-M   'P 1'
#
loop_
_entity.id
_entity.type
_entity.pdbx_description
1 polymer ?
#
loop_
_entity_poly.entity_id
_entity_poly.type
_entity_poly.pdbx_seq_one_letter_code
_entity_poly.pdbx_strand_id
1 'polypeptide(L)'
;MTATKNTKSPKPLNKFTSWMSDFIKMDKTKSTGRKIASSLWALFFGILLAYIYIFLSKGVGKGFFPNPVDILNAVFGSFNKINKETILKYFLVFGFSSIACALSFKAGLFNIGIPGQMMITGIVNFSIFIKLGYKSNTGPVPAHVLLLCLLLSIIVAFIVGLIAGTLKAHLNVHEVISTIMLNWIIVGIAGLLFKQSSASVVWNGLSPQDVKYYFADTLDGVKKGIIKIADSVRETFVIVGIVVLFIMAIAIAFIFNHTSLGYKIRMQGISKTNGKYIGVNDKRITMFVLGISAAIAGIAGFYNYIALSTPVFSEINQPLSVGFEAIAISLLALNSPIGALFSSLFYTTIYSASTNLQLHPLYFEPYDIQVITSIILYMAAISVMFSQFKPIQYFKRLFTLLSDKRYFANLELKRLRDKKIKLIASNTLLIHKIQLNINAKNYETLSKKLEDSQNKFISKIYKLNDAIAKAEIRVKRAEEYFELEKKLYFAIRNESKEIFTLIKNNILQHNSETKKILKQDIKATNNNLDEFKKDIELNKEDNSHKLQIKLLRKELSKLTNEFLSKAMNYKNSDDETINQFESINKEKYRINGLLNTLGLTKKFNIKQQRTALLKNNSFEYKRILDIIIHDRRQMKLFIKEVK
;
A
#
# COMPACT_ATOMS: atom_id res chain seq x y z
N MET A 1 0.89 -0.58 -53.23
CA MET A 1 0.65 0.81 -53.71
C MET A 1 -0.66 1.25 -53.05
N THR A 2 -0.74 2.21 -52.13
CA THR A 2 -0.09 3.51 -52.01
C THR A 2 0.32 3.78 -50.57
N ALA A 3 1.60 4.11 -50.38
CA ALA A 3 2.11 4.73 -49.18
C ALA A 3 2.01 6.26 -49.30
N THR A 4 2.03 6.91 -48.13
CA THR A 4 2.51 8.26 -47.80
C THR A 4 1.44 9.23 -47.29
N LYS A 5 1.43 9.42 -45.97
CA LYS A 5 1.08 10.71 -45.35
C LYS A 5 1.99 10.97 -44.15
N ASN A 6 3.02 11.78 -44.42
CA ASN A 6 3.65 12.76 -43.53
C ASN A 6 4.03 12.34 -42.11
N THR A 7 5.23 11.78 -41.98
CA THR A 7 6.05 11.97 -40.77
C THR A 7 6.85 13.26 -40.93
N LYS A 8 6.29 14.40 -40.51
CA LYS A 8 7.13 15.58 -40.21
C LYS A 8 8.06 15.18 -39.07
N SER A 9 9.37 15.23 -39.30
CA SER A 9 10.37 15.07 -38.25
C SER A 9 10.06 16.09 -37.13
N PRO A 10 10.01 15.67 -35.85
CA PRO A 10 9.69 16.60 -34.78
C PRO A 10 10.78 17.66 -34.68
N LYS A 11 10.36 18.94 -34.63
CA LYS A 11 11.23 20.10 -34.40
C LYS A 11 12.21 19.83 -33.25
N PRO A 12 13.46 20.34 -33.27
CA PRO A 12 14.46 20.07 -32.23
C PRO A 12 13.96 20.43 -30.82
N LEU A 13 13.12 21.47 -30.70
CA LEU A 13 12.46 21.83 -29.44
C LEU A 13 11.51 20.73 -28.92
N ASN A 14 10.76 20.06 -29.80
CA ASN A 14 9.88 18.94 -29.43
C ASN A 14 10.66 17.69 -29.06
N LYS A 15 11.86 17.52 -29.63
CA LYS A 15 12.79 16.44 -29.27
C LYS A 15 13.43 16.70 -27.90
N PHE A 16 13.78 17.95 -27.60
CA PHE A 16 14.26 18.38 -26.29
C PHE A 16 13.17 18.31 -25.23
N THR A 17 11.95 18.77 -25.50
CA THR A 17 10.85 18.66 -24.54
C THR A 17 10.39 17.22 -24.35
N SER A 18 10.38 16.38 -25.39
CA SER A 18 10.09 14.95 -25.22
C SER A 18 11.22 14.26 -24.46
N TRP A 19 12.48 14.57 -24.77
CA TRP A 19 13.65 14.03 -24.05
C TRP A 19 13.67 14.48 -22.58
N MET A 20 13.43 15.77 -22.29
CA MET A 20 13.35 16.32 -20.95
C MET A 20 12.15 15.76 -20.19
N SER A 21 11.01 15.63 -20.87
CA SER A 21 9.83 14.96 -20.32
C SER A 21 10.14 13.49 -20.02
N ASP A 22 10.81 12.76 -20.91
CA ASP A 22 11.18 11.36 -20.75
C ASP A 22 12.28 11.16 -19.68
N PHE A 23 13.19 12.12 -19.56
CA PHE A 23 14.20 12.23 -18.50
C PHE A 23 13.56 12.47 -17.13
N ILE A 24 12.57 13.36 -17.05
CA ILE A 24 11.75 13.59 -15.85
C ILE A 24 10.83 12.39 -15.57
N LYS A 25 10.38 11.67 -16.62
CA LYS A 25 9.45 10.54 -16.51
C LYS A 25 10.07 9.30 -15.86
N MET A 26 11.39 9.07 -15.92
CA MET A 26 12.12 8.02 -15.19
C MET A 26 11.48 6.59 -15.13
N ASP A 27 10.62 6.16 -16.07
CA ASP A 27 10.18 4.76 -16.29
C ASP A 27 9.22 4.60 -17.49
N LYS A 28 9.44 3.60 -18.36
CA LYS A 28 8.54 3.27 -19.50
C LYS A 28 7.44 2.24 -19.16
N THR A 29 7.53 1.55 -18.02
CA THR A 29 6.70 0.35 -17.76
C THR A 29 5.37 0.63 -17.02
N LYS A 30 5.25 1.77 -16.33
CA LYS A 30 3.99 2.36 -15.83
C LYS A 30 4.11 3.88 -15.90
N SER A 31 3.17 4.54 -16.59
CA SER A 31 3.26 5.99 -16.87
C SER A 31 3.57 6.78 -15.59
N THR A 32 4.63 7.58 -15.58
CA THR A 32 5.05 8.45 -14.47
C THR A 32 3.92 9.32 -13.94
N GLY A 33 2.99 9.73 -14.81
CA GLY A 33 1.76 10.40 -14.40
C GLY A 33 0.95 9.63 -13.35
N ARG A 34 1.03 8.29 -13.29
CA ARG A 34 0.40 7.47 -12.25
C ARG A 34 1.15 7.55 -10.92
N LYS A 35 2.48 7.57 -10.96
CA LYS A 35 3.34 7.76 -9.77
C LYS A 35 3.10 9.15 -9.17
N ILE A 36 3.07 10.18 -10.02
CA ILE A 36 2.74 11.55 -9.60
C ILE A 36 1.30 11.63 -9.08
N ALA A 37 0.33 11.09 -9.81
CA ALA A 37 -1.07 11.08 -9.36
C ALA A 37 -1.24 10.36 -8.03
N SER A 38 -0.49 9.27 -7.77
CA SER A 38 -0.58 8.58 -6.50
C SER A 38 -0.04 9.40 -5.33
N SER A 39 1.06 10.13 -5.53
CA SER A 39 1.57 11.08 -4.52
C SER A 39 0.59 12.25 -4.32
N LEU A 40 -0.04 12.77 -5.38
CA LEU A 40 -1.05 13.82 -5.29
C LEU A 40 -2.31 13.36 -4.55
N TRP A 41 -2.78 12.14 -4.81
CA TRP A 41 -3.90 11.56 -4.05
C TRP A 41 -3.56 11.37 -2.59
N ALA A 42 -2.36 10.88 -2.28
CA ALA A 42 -1.88 10.77 -0.90
C ALA A 42 -1.86 12.12 -0.19
N LEU A 43 -1.33 13.16 -0.84
CA LEU A 43 -1.34 14.53 -0.31
C LEU A 43 -2.76 15.06 -0.12
N PHE A 44 -3.65 14.87 -1.09
CA PHE A 44 -5.04 15.29 -0.99
C PHE A 44 -5.74 14.66 0.22
N PHE A 45 -5.63 13.33 0.37
CA PHE A 45 -6.22 12.65 1.51
C PHE A 45 -5.53 12.98 2.84
N GLY A 46 -4.22 13.22 2.84
CA GLY A 46 -3.47 13.70 4.01
C GLY A 46 -3.95 15.07 4.48
N ILE A 47 -4.10 16.03 3.57
CA ILE A 47 -4.63 17.36 3.86
C ILE A 47 -6.09 17.26 4.31
N LEU A 48 -6.91 16.41 3.67
CA LEU A 48 -8.30 16.20 4.04
C LEU A 48 -8.43 15.61 5.46
N LEU A 49 -7.62 14.61 5.80
CA LEU A 49 -7.59 14.03 7.14
C LEU A 49 -7.05 15.00 8.19
N ALA A 50 -6.02 15.77 7.85
CA ALA A 50 -5.52 16.83 8.72
C ALA A 50 -6.59 17.91 8.97
N TYR A 51 -7.34 18.29 7.93
CA TYR A 51 -8.45 19.23 8.07
C TYR A 51 -9.59 18.67 8.94
N ILE A 52 -9.93 17.38 8.78
CA ILE A 52 -10.90 16.69 9.66
C ILE A 52 -10.41 16.69 11.11
N TYR A 53 -9.12 16.44 11.34
CA TYR A 53 -8.52 16.51 12.68
C TYR A 53 -8.64 17.92 13.26
N ILE A 54 -8.28 18.96 12.51
CA ILE A 54 -8.41 20.36 12.92
C ILE A 54 -9.87 20.68 13.28
N PHE A 55 -10.82 20.26 12.45
CA PHE A 55 -12.25 20.44 12.66
C PHE A 55 -12.73 19.76 13.94
N LEU A 56 -12.29 18.54 14.22
CA LEU A 56 -12.67 17.81 15.43
C LEU A 56 -12.01 18.38 16.69
N SER A 57 -10.71 18.66 16.63
CA SER A 57 -9.91 19.16 17.76
C SER A 57 -10.38 20.55 18.22
N LYS A 58 -10.61 21.48 17.27
CA LYS A 58 -10.93 22.87 17.59
C LYS A 58 -12.40 23.23 17.44
N GLY A 59 -13.12 22.61 16.51
CA GLY A 59 -14.51 22.92 16.20
C GLY A 59 -15.52 22.40 17.24
N VAL A 60 -15.21 21.29 17.92
CA VAL A 60 -16.14 20.68 18.91
C VAL A 60 -15.94 21.24 20.32
N GLY A 61 -14.76 21.79 20.65
CA GLY A 61 -14.41 22.23 22.01
C GLY A 61 -14.27 23.74 22.23
N LYS A 62 -13.92 24.55 21.22
CA LYS A 62 -13.59 25.98 21.39
C LYS A 62 -14.46 26.94 20.54
N GLY A 63 -15.50 26.44 19.86
CA GLY A 63 -16.39 27.27 19.02
C GLY A 63 -15.71 27.93 17.80
N PHE A 64 -14.49 27.52 17.48
CA PHE A 64 -13.67 28.10 16.41
C PHE A 64 -13.59 27.12 15.24
N PHE A 65 -14.18 27.49 14.11
CA PHE A 65 -14.03 26.79 12.84
C PHE A 65 -13.01 27.53 11.98
N PRO A 66 -11.73 27.10 11.97
CA PRO A 66 -10.73 27.74 11.12
C PRO A 66 -11.12 27.54 9.65
N ASN A 67 -11.29 28.66 8.93
CA ASN A 67 -11.57 28.61 7.51
C ASN A 67 -10.38 27.94 6.79
N PRO A 68 -10.60 26.94 5.92
CA PRO A 68 -9.52 26.31 5.16
C PRO A 68 -8.70 27.31 4.33
N VAL A 69 -9.30 28.43 3.92
CA VAL A 69 -8.61 29.51 3.19
C VAL A 69 -7.58 30.21 4.08
N ASP A 70 -7.87 30.43 5.36
CA ASP A 70 -6.94 31.10 6.29
C ASP A 70 -5.73 30.22 6.59
N ILE A 71 -5.94 28.90 6.70
CA ILE A 71 -4.85 27.92 6.83
C ILE A 71 -3.97 27.94 5.58
N LEU A 72 -4.57 27.95 4.39
CA LEU A 72 -3.82 28.05 3.13
C LEU A 72 -3.03 29.37 3.06
N ASN A 73 -3.63 30.48 3.45
CA ASN A 73 -2.97 31.78 3.49
C ASN A 73 -1.80 31.80 4.49
N ALA A 74 -1.93 31.14 5.65
CA ALA A 74 -0.83 31.01 6.61
C ALA A 74 0.34 30.18 6.05
N VAL A 75 0.02 29.11 5.31
CA VAL A 75 1.02 28.26 4.64
C VAL A 75 1.72 28.99 3.50
N PHE A 76 0.98 29.62 2.60
CA PHE A 76 1.55 30.37 1.48
C PHE A 76 2.22 31.68 1.93
N GLY A 77 1.75 32.28 3.02
CA GLY A 77 2.39 33.40 3.70
C GLY A 77 3.76 33.06 4.28
N SER A 78 4.14 31.78 4.35
CA SER A 78 5.50 31.40 4.73
C SER A 78 6.54 31.76 3.65
N PHE A 79 6.14 32.04 2.40
CA PHE A 79 7.06 32.53 1.35
C PHE A 79 7.47 34.00 1.48
N ASN A 80 7.10 34.67 2.59
CA ASN A 80 7.48 36.06 2.84
C ASN A 80 9.01 36.23 2.99
N LYS A 81 9.51 37.45 2.74
CA LYS A 81 10.95 37.80 2.76
C LYS A 81 11.66 37.39 4.06
N ILE A 82 10.95 37.43 5.19
CA ILE A 82 11.44 37.08 6.53
C ILE A 82 11.73 35.57 6.65
N ASN A 83 10.90 34.72 6.05
CA ASN A 83 11.00 33.26 6.18
C ASN A 83 11.78 32.60 5.03
N LYS A 84 12.14 33.35 3.99
CA LYS A 84 12.86 32.85 2.82
C LYS A 84 14.16 32.13 3.19
N GLU A 85 14.94 32.71 4.10
CA GLU A 85 16.21 32.12 4.54
C GLU A 85 15.98 30.79 5.27
N THR A 86 15.00 30.75 6.17
CA THR A 86 14.59 29.54 6.91
C THR A 86 14.14 28.43 5.96
N ILE A 87 13.32 28.75 4.95
CA ILE A 87 12.88 27.80 3.93
C ILE A 87 14.08 27.23 3.16
N LEU A 88 15.03 28.07 2.73
CA LEU A 88 16.20 27.59 1.99
C LEU A 88 17.07 26.66 2.84
N LYS A 89 17.27 26.98 4.13
CA LYS A 89 18.06 26.14 5.04
C LYS A 89 17.40 24.78 5.29
N TYR A 90 16.11 24.75 5.61
CA TYR A 90 15.37 23.49 5.78
C TYR A 90 15.27 22.69 4.48
N PHE A 91 15.14 23.36 3.34
CA PHE A 91 15.15 22.71 2.03
C PHE A 91 16.46 21.95 1.78
N LEU A 92 17.61 22.48 2.22
CA LEU A 92 18.89 21.74 2.18
C LEU A 92 18.87 20.51 3.07
N VAL A 93 18.41 20.66 4.32
CA VAL A 93 18.37 19.55 5.28
C VAL A 93 17.47 18.43 4.79
N PHE A 94 16.21 18.72 4.46
CA PHE A 94 15.26 17.73 3.94
C PHE A 94 15.66 17.21 2.55
N GLY A 95 16.21 18.06 1.69
CA GLY A 95 16.67 17.69 0.35
C GLY A 95 17.77 16.63 0.38
N PHE A 96 18.86 16.89 1.10
CA PHE A 96 19.96 15.93 1.19
C PHE A 96 19.54 14.65 1.93
N SER A 97 18.86 14.77 3.07
CA SER A 97 18.44 13.60 3.86
C SER A 97 17.39 12.73 3.13
N SER A 98 16.47 13.32 2.36
CA SER A 98 15.51 12.55 1.55
C SER A 98 16.17 11.90 0.34
N ILE A 99 17.16 12.54 -0.29
CA ILE A 99 17.97 11.91 -1.35
C ILE A 99 18.79 10.73 -0.79
N ALA A 100 19.35 10.87 0.41
CA ALA A 100 20.03 9.79 1.12
C ALA A 100 19.10 8.58 1.34
N CYS A 101 17.86 8.82 1.78
CA CYS A 101 16.83 7.79 1.94
C CYS A 101 16.47 7.15 0.58
N ALA A 102 16.24 7.98 -0.44
CA ALA A 102 15.86 7.53 -1.78
C ALA A 102 16.92 6.60 -2.37
N LEU A 103 18.21 6.89 -2.13
CA LEU A 103 19.32 6.04 -2.55
C LEU A 103 19.27 4.65 -1.92
N SER A 104 19.13 4.56 -0.59
CA SER A 104 19.04 3.27 0.10
C SER A 104 17.79 2.49 -0.32
N PHE A 105 16.63 3.15 -0.39
CA PHE A 105 15.38 2.49 -0.78
C PHE A 105 15.41 1.98 -2.22
N LYS A 106 16.16 2.63 -3.12
CA LYS A 106 16.34 2.14 -4.49
C LYS A 106 17.09 0.81 -4.55
N ALA A 107 17.98 0.56 -3.59
CA ALA A 107 18.70 -0.70 -3.44
C ALA A 107 17.90 -1.78 -2.68
N GLY A 108 16.68 -1.46 -2.24
CA GLY A 108 15.90 -2.34 -1.36
C GLY A 108 16.43 -2.41 0.08
N LEU A 109 17.20 -1.41 0.50
CA LEU A 109 17.75 -1.29 1.85
C LEU A 109 17.04 -0.17 2.60
N PHE A 110 16.58 -0.44 3.81
CA PHE A 110 15.79 0.53 4.58
C PHE A 110 16.65 1.20 5.67
N ASN A 111 17.30 2.31 5.32
CA ASN A 111 18.18 3.06 6.24
C ASN A 111 17.37 3.98 7.17
N ILE A 112 16.98 3.48 8.36
CA ILE A 112 16.33 4.30 9.40
C ILE A 112 17.38 5.08 10.22
N GLY A 113 18.67 4.91 9.91
CA GLY A 113 19.81 5.48 10.63
C GLY A 113 20.11 6.94 10.29
N ILE A 114 19.34 7.54 9.37
CA ILE A 114 19.52 8.91 8.89
C ILE A 114 19.55 9.93 10.05
N PRO A 115 18.65 9.88 11.07
CA PRO A 115 18.72 10.74 12.24
C PRO A 115 20.07 10.70 12.96
N GLY A 116 20.61 9.51 13.24
CA GLY A 116 21.89 9.35 13.91
C GLY A 116 23.06 9.74 13.02
N GLN A 117 23.02 9.38 11.73
CA GLN A 117 24.02 9.76 10.74
C GLN A 117 24.08 11.27 10.51
N MET A 118 22.97 11.99 10.68
CA MET A 118 22.95 13.44 10.75
C MET A 118 23.50 13.92 12.10
N MET A 119 23.06 13.33 13.21
CA MET A 119 23.42 13.73 14.57
C MET A 119 24.93 13.63 14.87
N ILE A 120 25.61 12.59 14.36
CA ILE A 120 27.06 12.41 14.54
C ILE A 120 27.87 13.57 13.94
N THR A 121 27.35 14.24 12.90
CA THR A 121 28.04 15.41 12.31
C THR A 121 28.05 16.60 13.24
N GLY A 122 27.02 16.75 14.09
CA GLY A 122 27.03 17.71 15.18
C GLY A 122 28.23 17.43 16.08
N ILE A 123 28.33 16.21 16.61
CA ILE A 123 29.46 15.78 17.47
C ILE A 123 30.80 16.15 16.85
N VAL A 124 31.01 15.83 15.57
CA VAL A 124 32.24 16.13 14.84
C VAL A 124 32.49 17.63 14.72
N ASN A 125 31.51 18.40 14.24
CA ASN A 125 31.65 19.84 14.03
C ASN A 125 31.96 20.57 15.34
N PHE A 126 31.26 20.25 16.42
CA PHE A 126 31.50 20.86 17.74
C PHE A 126 32.83 20.45 18.35
N SER A 127 33.24 19.19 18.20
CA SER A 127 34.56 18.72 18.66
C SER A 127 35.69 19.49 17.98
N ILE A 128 35.56 19.79 16.68
CA ILE A 128 36.54 20.60 15.94
C ILE A 128 36.57 22.03 16.47
N PHE A 129 35.42 22.66 16.69
CA PHE A 129 35.36 24.03 17.21
C PHE A 129 35.98 24.16 18.60
N ILE A 130 35.70 23.21 19.50
CA ILE A 130 36.30 23.17 20.84
C ILE A 130 37.81 22.95 20.75
N LYS A 131 38.26 21.99 19.93
CA LYS A 131 39.68 21.66 19.79
C LYS A 131 40.51 22.81 19.20
N LEU A 132 39.94 23.57 18.26
CA LEU A 132 40.57 24.75 17.66
C LEU A 132 40.41 26.01 18.51
N GLY A 133 39.77 25.93 19.67
CA GLY A 133 39.67 27.01 20.63
C GLY A 133 38.69 28.12 20.25
N TYR A 134 37.77 27.88 19.31
CA TYR A 134 36.74 28.86 18.96
C TYR A 134 35.76 29.03 20.13
N LYS A 135 35.79 30.22 20.75
CA LYS A 135 34.92 30.70 21.85
C LYS A 135 34.26 32.02 21.46
N SER A 136 33.35 32.54 22.30
CA SER A 136 32.56 33.75 21.99
C SER A 136 33.42 35.01 21.72
N ASN A 137 34.67 35.00 22.20
CA ASN A 137 35.64 36.10 22.11
C ASN A 137 36.71 35.91 21.03
N THR A 138 36.86 34.73 20.45
CA THR A 138 37.71 34.51 19.26
C THR A 138 36.85 34.84 18.05
N GLY A 139 37.35 35.58 17.07
CA GLY A 139 36.58 36.09 15.92
C GLY A 139 35.79 35.04 15.11
N PRO A 140 35.06 35.46 14.07
CA PRO A 140 34.17 34.58 13.33
C PRO A 140 34.91 33.36 12.74
N VAL A 141 34.27 32.20 12.78
CA VAL A 141 34.84 30.95 12.25
C VAL A 141 35.13 31.11 10.75
N PRO A 142 36.38 30.88 10.30
CA PRO A 142 36.76 30.99 8.89
C PRO A 142 36.08 29.94 7.99
N ALA A 143 35.88 30.28 6.72
CA ALA A 143 35.26 29.39 5.73
C ALA A 143 36.02 28.06 5.52
N HIS A 144 37.35 28.05 5.63
CA HIS A 144 38.15 26.82 5.47
C HIS A 144 37.90 25.81 6.59
N VAL A 145 37.62 26.28 7.82
CA VAL A 145 37.25 25.40 8.94
C VAL A 145 35.87 24.80 8.70
N LEU A 146 34.92 25.57 8.17
CA LEU A 146 33.60 25.05 7.82
C LEU A 146 33.66 24.02 6.69
N LEU A 147 34.55 24.20 5.71
CA LEU A 147 34.80 23.20 4.67
C LEU A 147 35.39 21.91 5.27
N LEU A 148 36.33 22.02 6.19
CA LEU A 148 36.88 20.87 6.93
C LEU A 148 35.78 20.14 7.71
N CYS A 149 34.92 20.87 8.41
CA CYS A 149 33.74 20.34 9.11
C CYS A 149 32.81 19.57 8.17
N LEU A 150 32.53 20.11 6.97
CA LEU A 150 31.71 19.43 5.97
C LEU A 150 32.35 18.13 5.49
N LEU A 151 33.64 18.13 5.18
CA LEU A 151 34.37 16.94 4.71
C LEU A 151 34.41 15.85 5.80
N LEU A 152 34.72 16.22 7.04
CA LEU A 152 34.72 15.28 8.16
C LEU A 152 33.32 14.76 8.50
N SER A 153 32.29 15.61 8.37
CA SER A 153 30.88 15.19 8.50
C SER A 153 30.53 14.09 7.50
N ILE A 154 30.95 14.22 6.23
CA ILE A 154 30.73 13.20 5.19
C ILE A 154 31.45 11.90 5.53
N ILE A 155 32.74 11.97 5.90
CA ILE A 155 33.57 10.79 6.18
C ILE A 155 33.04 10.03 7.39
N VAL A 156 32.77 10.72 8.49
CA VAL A 156 32.31 10.09 9.73
C VAL A 156 30.92 9.48 9.56
N ALA A 157 30.00 10.20 8.91
CA ALA A 157 28.69 9.64 8.61
C ALA A 157 28.78 8.43 7.67
N PHE A 158 29.66 8.46 6.66
CA PHE A 158 29.93 7.31 5.79
C PHE A 158 30.39 6.08 6.59
N ILE A 159 31.31 6.26 7.53
CA ILE A 159 31.80 5.17 8.40
C ILE A 159 30.65 4.59 9.24
N VAL A 160 29.82 5.45 9.84
CA VAL A 160 28.63 5.01 10.60
C VAL A 160 27.67 4.19 9.74
N GLY A 161 27.38 4.64 8.52
CA GLY A 161 26.55 3.88 7.57
C GLY A 161 27.20 2.56 7.16
N LEU A 162 28.53 2.56 7.01
CA LEU A 162 29.30 1.37 6.66
C LEU A 162 29.26 0.32 7.78
N ILE A 163 29.18 0.71 9.06
CA ILE A 163 28.97 -0.24 10.17
C ILE A 163 27.64 -0.98 9.99
N ALA A 164 26.53 -0.28 9.72
CA ALA A 164 25.26 -0.94 9.45
C ALA A 164 25.35 -1.88 8.22
N GLY A 165 26.06 -1.41 7.19
CA GLY A 165 26.28 -2.17 5.96
C GLY A 165 27.13 -3.42 6.13
N THR A 166 28.18 -3.38 6.95
CA THR A 166 29.05 -4.53 7.22
C THR A 166 28.33 -5.58 8.03
N LEU A 167 27.58 -5.17 9.06
CA LEU A 167 26.71 -6.06 9.85
C LEU A 167 25.68 -6.76 8.96
N LYS A 168 25.04 -6.04 8.04
CA LYS A 168 24.11 -6.64 7.07
C LYS A 168 24.81 -7.59 6.11
N ALA A 169 25.95 -7.19 5.55
CA ALA A 169 26.65 -7.92 4.49
C ALA A 169 27.35 -9.19 4.97
N HIS A 170 27.88 -9.20 6.20
CA HIS A 170 28.68 -10.31 6.73
C HIS A 170 27.93 -11.13 7.78
N LEU A 171 27.13 -10.49 8.63
CA LEU A 171 26.44 -11.14 9.74
C LEU A 171 24.93 -11.34 9.47
N ASN A 172 24.44 -10.95 8.30
CA ASN A 172 23.01 -11.01 7.92
C ASN A 172 22.06 -10.29 8.88
N VAL A 173 22.55 -9.38 9.71
CA VAL A 173 21.73 -8.58 10.63
C VAL A 173 20.78 -7.70 9.81
N HIS A 174 19.50 -7.65 10.16
CA HIS A 174 18.54 -6.82 9.43
C HIS A 174 18.91 -5.33 9.53
N GLU A 175 19.04 -4.65 8.39
CA GLU A 175 19.55 -3.28 8.29
C GLU A 175 18.66 -2.27 9.03
N VAL A 176 17.35 -2.50 9.06
CA VAL A 176 16.41 -1.73 9.88
C VAL A 176 16.81 -1.75 11.36
N ILE A 177 17.12 -2.93 11.90
CA ILE A 177 17.45 -3.08 13.33
C ILE A 177 18.81 -2.43 13.62
N SER A 178 19.83 -2.72 12.80
CA SER A 178 21.18 -2.16 13.02
C SER A 178 21.19 -0.64 12.92
N THR A 179 20.45 -0.06 11.98
CA THR A 179 20.38 1.40 11.82
C THR A 179 19.59 2.10 12.91
N ILE A 180 18.49 1.50 13.42
CA ILE A 180 17.79 2.03 14.60
C ILE A 180 18.68 1.99 15.84
N MET A 181 19.39 0.88 16.07
CA MET A 181 20.30 0.76 17.22
C MET A 181 21.47 1.75 17.12
N LEU A 182 22.02 1.98 15.92
CA LEU A 182 23.06 2.97 15.70
C LEU A 182 22.61 4.39 16.04
N ASN A 183 21.34 4.75 15.78
CA ASN A 183 20.81 6.05 16.22
C ASN A 183 20.96 6.22 17.74
N TRP A 184 20.55 5.21 18.52
CA TRP A 184 20.63 5.25 19.98
C TRP A 184 22.07 5.20 20.52
N ILE A 185 22.96 4.47 19.85
CA ILE A 185 24.39 4.50 20.17
C ILE A 185 24.94 5.93 20.01
N ILE A 186 24.57 6.63 18.93
CA ILE A 186 25.00 8.01 18.67
C ILE A 186 24.40 8.97 19.70
N VAL A 187 23.12 8.78 20.08
CA VAL A 187 22.50 9.53 21.18
C VAL A 187 23.27 9.33 22.49
N GLY A 188 23.66 8.09 22.82
CA GLY A 188 24.46 7.77 24.00
C GLY A 188 25.85 8.41 23.97
N ILE A 189 26.55 8.33 22.83
CA ILE A 189 27.86 8.98 22.63
C ILE A 189 27.72 10.50 22.78
N ALA A 190 26.72 11.11 22.15
CA ALA A 190 26.45 12.54 22.29
C ALA A 190 26.17 12.91 23.76
N GLY A 191 25.40 12.08 24.46
CA GLY A 191 25.10 12.24 25.89
C GLY A 191 26.37 12.23 26.75
N LEU A 192 27.28 11.29 26.51
CA LEU A 192 28.57 11.24 27.21
C LEU A 192 29.43 12.48 26.96
N LEU A 193 29.45 12.99 25.73
CA LEU A 193 30.34 14.09 25.34
C LEU A 193 29.79 15.48 25.69
N PHE A 194 28.47 15.68 25.68
CA PHE A 194 27.87 17.03 25.73
C PHE A 194 26.81 17.25 26.80
N LYS A 195 26.35 16.22 27.52
CA LYS A 195 25.41 16.40 28.63
C LYS A 195 26.07 17.17 29.76
N GLN A 196 25.34 18.08 30.42
CA GLN A 196 25.88 19.01 31.42
C GLN A 196 26.68 18.32 32.56
N SER A 197 26.28 17.12 32.97
CA SER A 197 26.98 16.32 34.00
C SER A 197 28.33 15.75 33.55
N SER A 198 28.52 15.55 32.25
CA SER A 198 29.62 14.76 31.68
C SER A 198 30.57 15.62 30.83
N ALA A 199 30.05 16.68 30.23
CA ALA A 199 30.78 17.57 29.32
C ALA A 199 31.97 18.28 29.99
N SER A 200 31.86 18.69 31.25
CA SER A 200 32.96 19.33 31.99
C SER A 200 34.10 18.37 32.33
N VAL A 201 33.82 17.06 32.33
CA VAL A 201 34.82 16.00 32.56
C VAL A 201 35.53 15.64 31.25
N VAL A 202 34.78 15.56 30.15
CA VAL A 202 35.31 15.20 28.82
C VAL A 202 36.07 16.37 28.20
N TRP A 203 35.55 17.58 28.33
CA TRP A 203 36.14 18.79 27.75
C TRP A 203 36.70 19.69 28.84
N ASN A 204 37.98 19.48 29.16
CA ASN A 204 38.72 20.28 30.13
C ASN A 204 38.60 21.78 29.80
N GLY A 205 37.98 22.56 30.69
CA GLY A 205 37.81 24.01 30.55
C GLY A 205 36.49 24.50 29.95
N LEU A 206 35.48 23.64 29.76
CA LEU A 206 34.09 24.07 29.54
C LEU A 206 33.34 24.16 30.88
N SER A 207 32.86 25.35 31.26
CA SER A 207 32.02 25.47 32.46
C SER A 207 30.62 24.89 32.22
N PRO A 208 29.90 24.43 33.26
CA PRO A 208 28.52 23.96 33.14
C PRO A 208 27.55 25.03 32.59
N GLN A 209 27.89 26.31 32.71
CA GLN A 209 27.15 27.43 32.10
C GLN A 209 27.50 27.60 30.63
N ASP A 210 28.77 27.41 30.25
CA ASP A 210 29.17 27.38 28.84
C ASP A 210 28.50 26.23 28.11
N VAL A 211 28.36 25.05 28.73
CA VAL A 211 27.61 23.91 28.17
C VAL A 211 26.11 24.22 28.05
N LYS A 212 25.55 24.96 29.02
CA LYS A 212 24.14 25.39 29.03
C LYS A 212 23.80 26.43 27.96
N TYR A 213 24.72 27.36 27.68
CA TYR A 213 24.54 28.46 26.73
C TYR A 213 25.36 28.32 25.43
N TYR A 214 26.07 27.20 25.24
CA TYR A 214 26.83 26.91 24.01
C TYR A 214 25.95 26.96 22.76
N PHE A 215 24.65 26.71 22.93
CA PHE A 215 23.74 26.29 21.88
C PHE A 215 22.55 27.22 21.64
N ALA A 216 22.40 28.33 22.38
CA ALA A 216 21.29 29.26 22.19
C ALA A 216 21.64 30.35 21.16
N ASP A 217 21.00 30.30 19.98
CA ASP A 217 20.76 31.52 19.20
C ASP A 217 19.44 32.12 19.71
N THR A 218 19.58 33.17 20.52
CA THR A 218 18.55 34.18 20.80
C THR A 218 17.14 33.65 21.12
N LEU A 219 16.89 33.31 22.38
CA LEU A 219 15.59 33.61 22.99
C LEU A 219 15.72 35.00 23.64
N ASP A 220 14.72 35.85 23.42
CA ASP A 220 14.69 37.26 23.86
C ASP A 220 15.39 37.48 25.21
N GLY A 221 16.50 38.21 25.20
CA GLY A 221 17.26 38.59 26.40
C GLY A 221 18.39 37.66 26.86
N VAL A 222 18.73 36.58 26.14
CA VAL A 222 19.85 35.68 26.52
C VAL A 222 21.05 35.78 25.57
N LYS A 223 22.26 35.83 26.15
CA LYS A 223 23.57 36.01 25.48
C LYS A 223 23.75 35.10 24.24
N LYS A 224 24.31 35.68 23.16
CA LYS A 224 24.69 35.01 21.91
C LYS A 224 25.53 33.76 22.19
N GLY A 225 25.25 32.67 21.45
CA GLY A 225 25.99 31.42 21.51
C GLY A 225 27.51 31.58 21.39
N ILE A 226 28.23 30.56 21.87
CA ILE A 226 29.70 30.61 22.03
C ILE A 226 30.43 30.64 20.69
N ILE A 227 29.79 30.23 19.58
CA ILE A 227 30.40 30.22 18.26
C ILE A 227 29.73 31.28 17.38
N LYS A 228 30.54 32.21 16.87
CA LYS A 228 30.09 33.19 15.88
C LYS A 228 30.53 32.74 14.49
N ILE A 229 29.57 32.53 13.60
CA ILE A 229 29.82 32.36 12.17
C ILE A 229 29.39 33.67 11.51
N ALA A 230 30.24 34.25 10.67
CA ALA A 230 29.87 35.46 9.95
C ALA A 230 28.68 35.18 9.00
N ASP A 231 27.68 36.06 9.00
CA ASP A 231 26.46 35.86 8.20
C ASP A 231 26.76 35.75 6.71
N SER A 232 27.71 36.53 6.19
CA SER A 232 28.18 36.43 4.80
C SER A 232 28.74 35.05 4.43
N VAL A 233 29.45 34.41 5.36
CA VAL A 233 29.99 33.05 5.17
C VAL A 233 28.84 32.05 5.20
N ARG A 234 27.90 32.18 6.15
CA ARG A 234 26.72 31.31 6.25
C ARG A 234 25.87 31.37 4.98
N GLU A 235 25.58 32.57 4.47
CA GLU A 235 24.85 32.77 3.22
C GLU A 235 25.55 32.12 2.03
N THR A 236 26.87 32.30 1.92
CA THR A 236 27.68 31.68 0.87
C THR A 236 27.55 30.15 0.90
N PHE A 237 27.64 29.53 2.08
CA PHE A 237 27.47 28.09 2.23
C PHE A 237 26.05 27.64 1.88
N VAL A 238 25.00 28.41 2.18
CA VAL A 238 23.63 28.09 1.78
C VAL A 238 23.48 28.12 0.26
N ILE A 239 23.99 29.16 -0.41
CA ILE A 239 23.91 29.29 -1.88
C ILE A 239 24.66 28.13 -2.55
N VAL A 240 25.90 27.86 -2.12
CA VAL A 240 26.70 26.72 -2.62
C VAL A 240 25.97 25.41 -2.33
N GLY A 241 25.38 25.27 -1.15
CA GLY A 241 24.61 24.09 -0.77
C GLY A 241 23.43 23.81 -1.69
N ILE A 242 22.71 24.85 -2.12
CA ILE A 242 21.59 24.69 -3.07
C ILE A 242 22.12 24.16 -4.40
N VAL A 243 23.20 24.74 -4.92
CA VAL A 243 23.82 24.27 -6.17
C VAL A 243 24.26 22.82 -6.04
N VAL A 244 24.93 22.46 -4.94
CA VAL A 244 25.36 21.07 -4.66
C VAL A 244 24.18 20.12 -4.54
N LEU A 245 23.06 20.54 -3.92
CA LEU A 245 21.86 19.71 -3.80
C LEU A 245 21.26 19.38 -5.17
N PHE A 246 21.12 20.36 -6.06
CA PHE A 246 20.63 20.14 -7.41
C PHE A 246 21.57 19.23 -8.22
N ILE A 247 22.88 19.50 -8.16
CA ILE A 247 23.90 18.66 -8.82
C ILE A 247 23.82 17.22 -8.31
N MET A 248 23.72 17.02 -6.99
CA MET A 248 23.62 15.69 -6.37
C MET A 248 22.36 14.95 -6.82
N ALA A 249 21.21 15.62 -6.84
CA ALA A 249 19.96 15.02 -7.29
C ALA A 249 20.04 14.59 -8.77
N ILE A 250 20.59 15.43 -9.64
CA ILE A 250 20.81 15.14 -11.06
C ILE A 250 21.83 14.01 -11.23
N ALA A 251 22.94 14.03 -10.49
CA ALA A 251 23.99 13.01 -10.54
C ALA A 251 23.46 11.64 -10.14
N ILE A 252 22.70 11.54 -9.04
CA ILE A 252 22.13 10.27 -8.59
C ILE A 252 21.04 9.79 -9.57
N ALA A 253 20.21 10.70 -10.10
CA ALA A 253 19.25 10.35 -11.14
C ALA A 253 19.94 9.83 -12.41
N PHE A 254 21.04 10.46 -12.82
CA PHE A 254 21.87 10.02 -13.93
C PHE A 254 22.48 8.64 -13.67
N ILE A 255 23.06 8.42 -12.48
CA ILE A 255 23.63 7.14 -12.07
C ILE A 255 22.55 6.05 -12.19
N PHE A 256 21.37 6.27 -11.64
CA PHE A 256 20.28 5.29 -11.68
C PHE A 256 19.86 4.93 -13.10
N ASN A 257 19.75 5.90 -13.99
CA ASN A 257 19.16 5.69 -15.31
C ASN A 257 20.18 5.30 -16.39
N HIS A 258 21.41 5.79 -16.28
CA HIS A 258 22.38 5.76 -17.38
C HIS A 258 23.69 5.02 -17.07
N THR A 259 23.86 4.47 -15.86
CA THR A 259 25.11 3.77 -15.49
C THR A 259 24.88 2.31 -15.12
N SER A 260 25.92 1.49 -15.29
CA SER A 260 25.93 0.08 -14.88
C SER A 260 25.78 -0.08 -13.37
N LEU A 261 26.38 0.80 -12.58
CA LEU A 261 26.22 0.84 -11.11
C LEU A 261 24.75 1.03 -10.72
N GLY A 262 24.07 2.01 -11.33
CA GLY A 262 22.66 2.25 -11.05
C GLY A 262 21.74 1.10 -11.50
N TYR A 263 22.08 0.41 -12.59
CA TYR A 263 21.37 -0.82 -12.97
C TYR A 263 21.54 -1.92 -11.92
N LYS A 264 22.77 -2.14 -11.42
CA LYS A 264 23.06 -3.12 -10.35
C LYS A 264 22.29 -2.80 -9.06
N ILE A 265 22.30 -1.54 -8.63
CA ILE A 265 21.56 -1.06 -7.43
C ILE A 265 20.05 -1.33 -7.59
N ARG A 266 19.45 -0.92 -8.72
CA ARG A 266 18.02 -1.12 -8.97
C ARG A 266 17.64 -2.60 -9.02
N MET A 267 18.46 -3.43 -9.66
CA MET A 267 18.16 -4.86 -9.78
C MET A 267 18.19 -5.54 -8.41
N GLN A 268 19.18 -5.23 -7.58
CA GLN A 268 19.26 -5.74 -6.21
C GLN A 268 18.01 -5.39 -5.39
N GLY A 269 17.51 -4.16 -5.52
CA GLY A 269 16.30 -3.71 -4.83
C GLY A 269 15.01 -4.37 -5.32
N ILE A 270 14.94 -4.81 -6.58
CA ILE A 270 13.78 -5.54 -7.12
C ILE A 270 13.85 -7.02 -6.71
N SER A 271 15.01 -7.64 -6.89
CA SER A 271 15.22 -9.04 -6.56
C SER A 271 16.71 -9.35 -6.38
N LYS A 272 17.07 -9.81 -5.18
CA LYS A 272 18.44 -10.25 -4.88
C LYS A 272 18.88 -11.42 -5.75
N THR A 273 17.98 -12.35 -6.10
CA THR A 273 18.31 -13.48 -6.97
C THR A 273 18.61 -13.02 -8.40
N ASN A 274 17.82 -12.07 -8.93
CA ASN A 274 18.08 -11.49 -10.24
C ASN A 274 19.37 -10.67 -10.26
N GLY A 275 19.67 -9.96 -9.15
CA GLY A 275 20.93 -9.25 -8.97
C GLY A 275 22.15 -10.18 -9.04
N LYS A 276 22.09 -11.34 -8.38
CA LYS A 276 23.17 -12.34 -8.45
C LYS A 276 23.35 -12.88 -9.87
N TYR A 277 22.25 -13.12 -10.59
CA TYR A 277 22.29 -13.61 -11.98
C TYR A 277 23.04 -12.66 -12.92
N ILE A 278 22.92 -11.33 -12.75
CA ILE A 278 23.63 -10.33 -13.55
C ILE A 278 25.04 -9.98 -12.98
N GLY A 279 25.55 -10.75 -12.01
CA GLY A 279 26.89 -10.57 -11.45
C GLY A 279 27.02 -9.47 -10.38
N VAL A 280 25.95 -9.12 -9.66
CA VAL A 280 26.03 -8.18 -8.53
C VAL A 280 26.66 -8.85 -7.31
N ASN A 281 27.73 -8.25 -6.77
CA ASN A 281 28.22 -8.59 -5.44
C ASN A 281 27.34 -7.91 -4.38
N ASP A 282 26.37 -8.68 -3.85
CA ASP A 282 25.37 -8.24 -2.87
C ASP A 282 26.01 -7.58 -1.63
N LYS A 283 27.11 -8.15 -1.12
CA LYS A 283 27.83 -7.64 0.06
C LYS A 283 28.43 -6.27 -0.20
N ARG A 284 29.17 -6.12 -1.31
CA ARG A 284 29.83 -4.86 -1.67
C ARG A 284 28.82 -3.75 -1.95
N ILE A 285 27.76 -4.03 -2.71
CA ILE A 285 26.73 -3.01 -2.99
C ILE A 285 25.99 -2.62 -1.71
N THR A 286 25.69 -3.56 -0.82
CA THR A 286 25.02 -3.24 0.46
C THR A 286 25.83 -2.28 1.31
N MET A 287 27.12 -2.55 1.51
CA MET A 287 28.02 -1.67 2.26
C MET A 287 28.16 -0.30 1.57
N PHE A 288 28.33 -0.28 0.25
CA PHE A 288 28.50 0.93 -0.54
C PHE A 288 27.26 1.83 -0.49
N VAL A 289 26.07 1.26 -0.68
CA VAL A 289 24.81 2.03 -0.67
C VAL A 289 24.53 2.61 0.71
N LEU A 290 24.69 1.83 1.79
CA LEU A 290 24.46 2.32 3.15
C LEU A 290 25.51 3.36 3.57
N GLY A 291 26.78 3.17 3.19
CA GLY A 291 27.83 4.17 3.41
C GLY A 291 27.54 5.48 2.68
N ILE A 292 27.25 5.45 1.38
CA ILE A 292 26.96 6.68 0.61
C ILE A 292 25.67 7.35 1.06
N SER A 293 24.62 6.58 1.37
CA SER A 293 23.39 7.10 1.96
C SER A 293 23.72 7.90 3.23
N ALA A 294 24.53 7.33 4.12
CA ALA A 294 24.96 8.01 5.33
C ALA A 294 25.86 9.22 5.07
N ALA A 295 26.76 9.17 4.08
CA ALA A 295 27.57 10.33 3.68
C ALA A 295 26.72 11.52 3.25
N ILE A 296 25.67 11.28 2.45
CA ILE A 296 24.72 12.31 2.03
C ILE A 296 23.91 12.82 3.23
N ALA A 297 23.50 11.92 4.14
CA ALA A 297 22.89 12.33 5.41
C ALA A 297 23.84 13.18 6.26
N GLY A 298 25.15 12.94 6.18
CA GLY A 298 26.16 13.78 6.84
C GLY A 298 26.18 15.22 6.31
N ILE A 299 25.98 15.42 5.00
CA ILE A 299 25.80 16.76 4.43
C ILE A 299 24.55 17.43 5.00
N ALA A 300 23.44 16.70 5.10
CA ALA A 300 22.21 17.22 5.71
C ALA A 300 22.42 17.62 7.18
N GLY A 301 23.15 16.79 7.95
CA GLY A 301 23.51 17.07 9.33
C GLY A 301 24.39 18.31 9.48
N PHE A 302 25.37 18.51 8.58
CA PHE A 302 26.17 19.73 8.55
C PHE A 302 25.29 20.98 8.39
N TYR A 303 24.37 21.01 7.41
CA TYR A 303 23.47 22.15 7.23
C TYR A 303 22.51 22.35 8.42
N ASN A 304 22.07 21.26 9.07
CA ASN A 304 21.26 21.34 10.28
C ASN A 304 22.00 22.05 11.42
N TYR A 305 23.25 21.69 11.69
CA TYR A 305 23.98 22.28 12.82
C TYR A 305 24.65 23.61 12.51
N ILE A 306 25.12 23.83 11.27
CA ILE A 306 25.87 25.03 10.89
C ILE A 306 24.97 26.13 10.31
N ALA A 307 24.03 25.79 9.42
CA ALA A 307 23.22 26.78 8.72
C ALA A 307 21.95 27.16 9.49
N LEU A 308 21.26 26.18 10.09
CA LEU A 308 20.11 26.42 10.98
C LEU A 308 20.52 26.80 12.40
N SER A 309 21.80 26.60 12.76
CA SER A 309 22.31 26.87 14.11
C SER A 309 21.44 26.20 15.19
N THR A 310 20.90 25.00 14.90
CA THR A 310 20.03 24.28 15.83
C THR A 310 20.77 24.04 17.13
N PRO A 311 20.15 24.23 18.31
CA PRO A 311 20.75 23.86 19.57
C PRO A 311 21.01 22.37 19.57
N VAL A 312 22.19 21.99 20.04
CA VAL A 312 22.72 20.68 19.69
C VAL A 312 22.38 19.70 20.80
N PHE A 313 22.67 20.02 22.06
CA PHE A 313 22.82 18.93 23.03
C PHE A 313 22.55 19.25 24.53
N SER A 314 21.70 20.22 24.91
CA SER A 314 21.43 20.46 26.36
C SER A 314 20.59 19.35 27.02
N GLU A 315 19.69 18.70 26.28
CA GLU A 315 18.82 17.61 26.76
C GLU A 315 18.74 16.43 25.77
N ILE A 316 19.89 15.78 25.52
CA ILE A 316 20.01 14.69 24.55
C ILE A 316 19.33 13.41 25.06
N ASN A 317 18.05 13.26 24.74
CA ASN A 317 17.29 12.05 25.11
C ASN A 317 16.76 11.28 23.90
N GLN A 318 16.89 11.82 22.68
CA GLN A 318 16.31 11.22 21.48
C GLN A 318 17.12 11.51 20.20
N PRO A 319 17.00 10.66 19.16
CA PRO A 319 17.57 10.94 17.85
C PRO A 319 16.92 12.17 17.18
N LEU A 320 17.61 12.75 16.20
CA LEU A 320 17.17 13.97 15.51
C LEU A 320 15.87 13.77 14.71
N SER A 321 14.78 14.41 15.16
CA SER A 321 13.42 14.24 14.59
C SER A 321 13.33 14.55 13.09
N VAL A 322 14.04 15.59 12.64
CA VAL A 322 14.09 16.03 11.22
C VAL A 322 14.60 14.91 10.30
N GLY A 323 15.49 14.03 10.79
CA GLY A 323 15.97 12.89 10.01
C GLY A 323 14.90 11.82 9.78
N PHE A 324 13.93 11.67 10.70
CA PHE A 324 12.81 10.73 10.52
C PHE A 324 11.79 11.27 9.53
N GLU A 325 11.53 12.58 9.54
CA GLU A 325 10.63 13.24 8.58
C GLU A 325 11.13 13.05 7.14
N ALA A 326 12.45 13.13 6.92
CA ALA A 326 13.08 12.91 5.62
C ALA A 326 12.78 11.54 4.97
N ILE A 327 12.59 10.50 5.80
CA ILE A 327 12.22 9.17 5.33
C ILE A 327 10.85 9.21 4.64
N ALA A 328 9.86 9.84 5.28
CA ALA A 328 8.52 9.96 4.73
C ALA A 328 8.49 10.88 3.48
N ILE A 329 9.32 11.93 3.45
CA ILE A 329 9.51 12.79 2.27
C ILE A 329 10.07 11.98 1.08
N SER A 330 11.03 11.09 1.31
CA SER A 330 11.55 10.20 0.26
C SER A 330 10.49 9.23 -0.26
N LEU A 331 9.60 8.74 0.61
CA LEU A 331 8.49 7.87 0.20
C LEU A 331 7.44 8.65 -0.61
N LEU A 332 7.15 9.91 -0.26
CA LEU A 332 6.32 10.81 -1.07
C LEU A 332 6.89 10.99 -2.48
N ALA A 333 8.22 11.14 -2.56
CA ALA A 333 8.99 11.22 -3.79
C ALA A 333 9.11 9.89 -4.55
N LEU A 334 8.54 8.80 -4.03
CA LEU A 334 8.61 7.45 -4.60
C LEU A 334 10.05 7.03 -4.92
N ASN A 335 10.98 7.39 -4.04
CA ASN A 335 12.42 7.10 -4.16
C ASN A 335 13.04 7.66 -5.45
N SER A 336 12.51 8.78 -5.97
CA SER A 336 13.10 9.55 -7.06
C SER A 336 13.97 10.68 -6.48
N PRO A 337 15.26 10.78 -6.84
CA PRO A 337 16.11 11.90 -6.40
C PRO A 337 15.56 13.26 -6.82
N ILE A 338 15.00 13.37 -8.03
CA ILE A 338 14.36 14.60 -8.51
C ILE A 338 13.04 14.86 -7.76
N GLY A 339 12.27 13.79 -7.51
CA GLY A 339 11.04 13.89 -6.72
C GLY A 339 11.32 14.35 -5.29
N ALA A 340 12.47 13.95 -4.74
CA ALA A 340 12.91 14.31 -3.39
C ALA A 340 13.11 15.81 -3.25
N LEU A 341 13.59 16.50 -4.29
CA LEU A 341 13.66 17.97 -4.30
C LEU A 341 12.27 18.60 -4.17
N PHE A 342 11.32 18.24 -5.03
CA PHE A 342 9.97 18.81 -5.00
C PHE A 342 9.22 18.46 -3.70
N SER A 343 9.34 17.22 -3.22
CA SER A 343 8.74 16.78 -1.96
C SER A 343 9.36 17.50 -0.75
N SER A 344 10.67 17.73 -0.75
CA SER A 344 11.36 18.45 0.33
C SER A 344 10.96 19.93 0.36
N LEU A 345 10.85 20.58 -0.81
CA LEU A 345 10.38 21.96 -0.89
C LEU A 345 8.94 22.10 -0.39
N PHE A 346 8.06 21.18 -0.82
CA PHE A 346 6.68 21.12 -0.35
C PHE A 346 6.61 20.92 1.17
N TYR A 347 7.35 19.95 1.70
CA TYR A 347 7.36 19.68 3.14
C TYR A 347 7.91 20.86 3.94
N THR A 348 9.00 21.46 3.47
CA THR A 348 9.60 22.65 4.10
C THR A 348 8.62 23.81 4.17
N THR A 349 7.80 24.01 3.13
CA THR A 349 6.77 25.07 3.11
C THR A 349 5.76 24.89 4.25
N ILE A 350 5.33 23.65 4.50
CA ILE A 350 4.42 23.31 5.61
C ILE A 350 5.14 23.45 6.95
N TYR A 351 6.37 22.94 7.04
CA TYR A 351 7.17 22.97 8.26
C TYR A 351 7.46 24.41 8.72
N SER A 352 7.86 25.30 7.80
CA SER A 352 8.10 26.71 8.07
C SER A 352 6.82 27.53 8.28
N ALA A 353 5.65 27.01 7.89
CA ALA A 353 4.37 27.65 8.20
C ALA A 353 3.94 27.46 9.67
N SER A 354 4.61 26.60 10.43
CA SER A 354 4.30 26.33 11.84
C SER A 354 4.21 27.59 12.69
N THR A 355 5.11 28.56 12.49
CA THR A 355 5.11 29.85 13.20
C THR A 355 3.88 30.68 12.83
N ASN A 356 3.55 30.79 11.54
CA ASN A 356 2.35 31.50 11.08
C ASN A 356 1.05 30.87 11.58
N LEU A 357 1.02 29.54 11.71
CA LEU A 357 -0.14 28.80 12.23
C LEU A 357 -0.35 29.01 13.74
N GLN A 358 0.72 29.32 14.49
CA GLN A 358 0.64 29.63 15.92
C GLN A 358 0.14 31.05 16.19
N LEU A 359 0.25 31.97 15.22
CA LEU A 359 -0.16 33.36 15.36
C LEU A 359 -1.69 33.54 15.26
N HIS A 360 -2.17 34.69 15.72
CA HIS A 360 -3.56 35.11 15.54
C HIS A 360 -3.92 35.15 14.04
N PRO A 361 -5.10 34.64 13.60
CA PRO A 361 -6.23 34.16 14.42
C PRO A 361 -6.25 32.64 14.67
N LEU A 362 -5.26 31.87 14.19
CA LEU A 362 -5.36 30.40 14.11
C LEU A 362 -4.94 29.68 15.40
N TYR A 363 -3.97 30.25 16.14
CA TYR A 363 -3.54 29.77 17.47
C TYR A 363 -3.34 28.25 17.56
N PHE A 364 -2.73 27.62 16.54
CA PHE A 364 -2.38 26.20 16.60
C PHE A 364 -1.34 25.96 17.69
N GLU A 365 -1.55 24.94 18.52
CA GLU A 365 -0.53 24.56 19.50
C GLU A 365 0.57 23.75 18.79
N PRO A 366 1.82 23.74 19.29
CA PRO A 366 2.91 23.01 18.65
C PRO A 366 2.60 21.52 18.42
N TYR A 367 1.85 20.90 19.32
CA TYR A 367 1.42 19.51 19.16
C TYR A 367 0.40 19.34 18.01
N ASP A 368 -0.49 20.31 17.77
CA ASP A 368 -1.46 20.24 16.67
C ASP A 368 -0.73 20.18 15.34
N ILE A 369 0.30 21.02 15.19
CA ILE A 369 1.14 21.09 13.99
C ILE A 369 1.87 19.77 13.78
N GLN A 370 2.41 19.17 14.84
CA GLN A 370 3.07 17.87 14.77
C GLN A 370 2.11 16.76 14.34
N VAL A 371 0.86 16.75 14.81
CA VAL A 371 -0.16 15.77 14.38
C VAL A 371 -0.53 15.98 12.92
N ILE A 372 -0.75 17.23 12.49
CA ILE A 372 -1.06 17.59 11.10
C ILE A 372 0.04 17.12 10.16
N THR A 373 1.30 17.46 10.45
CA THR A 373 2.44 17.04 9.62
C THR A 373 2.60 15.51 9.63
N SER A 374 2.39 14.85 10.77
CA SER A 374 2.43 13.39 10.88
C SER A 374 1.37 12.69 10.04
N ILE A 375 0.13 13.20 10.00
CA ILE A 375 -0.95 12.67 9.16
C ILE A 375 -0.58 12.79 7.68
N ILE A 376 -0.08 13.96 7.26
CA ILE A 376 0.34 14.21 5.88
C ILE A 376 1.49 13.27 5.50
N LEU A 377 2.49 13.12 6.37
CA LEU A 377 3.63 12.22 6.17
C LEU A 377 3.22 10.74 6.13
N TYR A 378 2.30 10.33 7.00
CA TYR A 378 1.78 8.96 7.02
C TYR A 378 1.06 8.63 5.70
N MET A 379 0.21 9.54 5.22
CA MET A 379 -0.47 9.37 3.94
C MET A 379 0.52 9.35 2.77
N ALA A 380 1.56 10.19 2.82
CA ALA A 380 2.64 10.20 1.85
C ALA A 380 3.43 8.88 1.80
N ALA A 381 3.68 8.25 2.96
CA ALA A 381 4.33 6.94 3.05
C ALA A 381 3.51 5.84 2.36
N ILE A 382 2.18 5.97 2.37
CA ILE A 382 1.23 5.02 1.77
C ILE A 382 0.91 5.39 0.29
N SER A 383 1.59 6.39 -0.29
CA SER A 383 1.36 6.86 -1.66
C SER A 383 1.32 5.75 -2.71
N VAL A 384 2.13 4.69 -2.55
CA VAL A 384 2.13 3.52 -3.46
C VAL A 384 0.77 2.82 -3.55
N MET A 385 -0.03 2.79 -2.48
CA MET A 385 -1.37 2.17 -2.50
C MET A 385 -2.32 2.92 -3.44
N PHE A 386 -2.13 4.23 -3.63
CA PHE A 386 -2.91 5.03 -4.56
C PHE A 386 -2.54 4.81 -6.03
N SER A 387 -1.47 4.05 -6.33
CA SER A 387 -1.08 3.76 -7.72
C SER A 387 -2.12 2.97 -8.52
N GLN A 388 -3.00 2.23 -7.83
CA GLN A 388 -4.11 1.49 -8.42
C GLN A 388 -5.45 2.23 -8.29
N PHE A 389 -5.49 3.36 -7.59
CA PHE A 389 -6.70 4.11 -7.33
C PHE A 389 -7.16 4.83 -8.61
N LYS A 390 -8.30 4.39 -9.16
CA LYS A 390 -8.88 4.93 -10.39
C LYS A 390 -10.32 5.39 -10.18
N PRO A 391 -10.56 6.40 -9.33
CA PRO A 391 -11.91 6.82 -8.97
C PRO A 391 -12.72 7.25 -10.19
N ILE A 392 -12.12 8.04 -11.09
CA ILE A 392 -12.80 8.52 -12.30
C ILE A 392 -13.25 7.35 -13.20
N GLN A 393 -12.39 6.33 -13.39
CA GLN A 393 -12.76 5.17 -14.19
C GLN A 393 -13.79 4.29 -13.49
N TYR A 394 -13.70 4.17 -12.16
CA TYR A 394 -14.66 3.46 -11.34
C TYR A 394 -16.05 4.11 -11.43
N PHE A 395 -16.16 5.42 -11.19
CA PHE A 395 -17.42 6.16 -11.29
C PHE A 395 -17.99 6.13 -12.72
N LYS A 396 -17.16 6.27 -13.75
CA LYS A 396 -17.61 6.11 -15.15
C LYS A 396 -18.16 4.71 -15.43
N ARG A 397 -17.50 3.65 -14.93
CA ARG A 397 -17.97 2.26 -15.05
C ARG A 397 -19.28 2.07 -14.28
N LEU A 398 -19.35 2.56 -13.04
CA LEU A 398 -20.51 2.45 -12.17
C LEU A 398 -21.73 3.14 -12.79
N PHE A 399 -21.59 4.38 -13.25
CA PHE A 399 -22.65 5.12 -13.93
C PHE A 399 -23.13 4.40 -15.19
N THR A 400 -22.20 3.81 -15.96
CA THR A 400 -22.55 3.04 -17.16
C THR A 400 -23.33 1.77 -16.82
N LEU A 401 -23.00 1.08 -15.72
CA LEU A 401 -23.73 -0.10 -15.26
C LEU A 401 -25.11 0.25 -14.71
N LEU A 402 -25.23 1.31 -13.90
CA LEU A 402 -26.49 1.74 -13.31
C LEU A 402 -27.50 2.23 -14.36
N SER A 403 -27.03 2.66 -15.52
CA SER A 403 -27.90 3.11 -16.63
C SER A 403 -28.47 1.95 -17.47
N ASP A 404 -27.90 0.73 -17.40
CA ASP A 404 -28.26 -0.38 -18.30
C ASP A 404 -29.27 -1.34 -17.66
N LYS A 405 -30.44 -1.52 -18.27
CA LYS A 405 -31.47 -2.47 -17.79
C LYS A 405 -30.98 -3.93 -17.78
N ARG A 406 -30.07 -4.32 -18.68
CA ARG A 406 -29.48 -5.67 -18.74
C ARG A 406 -28.71 -6.02 -17.47
N TYR A 407 -28.10 -5.03 -16.82
CA TYR A 407 -27.33 -5.22 -15.59
C TYR A 407 -28.23 -5.74 -14.46
N PHE A 408 -29.37 -5.09 -14.23
CA PHE A 408 -30.30 -5.48 -13.17
C PHE A 408 -30.98 -6.82 -13.44
N ALA A 409 -31.36 -7.10 -14.68
CA ALA A 409 -31.92 -8.39 -15.08
C ALA A 409 -30.94 -9.55 -14.82
N ASN A 410 -29.68 -9.41 -15.24
CA ASN A 410 -28.65 -10.42 -14.99
C ASN A 410 -28.31 -10.56 -13.49
N LEU A 411 -28.36 -9.47 -12.72
CA LEU A 411 -28.14 -9.50 -11.27
C LEU A 411 -29.24 -10.29 -10.55
N GLU A 412 -30.49 -10.10 -10.95
CA GLU A 412 -31.63 -10.87 -10.45
C GLU A 412 -31.48 -12.36 -10.76
N LEU A 413 -31.17 -12.70 -12.02
CA LEU A 413 -30.93 -14.08 -12.47
C LEU A 413 -29.82 -14.77 -11.66
N LYS A 414 -28.67 -14.09 -11.47
CA LYS A 414 -27.57 -14.61 -10.66
C LYS A 414 -28.02 -14.91 -9.23
N ARG A 415 -28.74 -13.97 -8.59
CA ARG A 415 -29.24 -14.13 -7.21
C ARG A 415 -30.16 -15.34 -7.08
N LEU A 416 -31.02 -15.59 -8.06
CA LEU A 416 -31.93 -16.76 -8.07
C LEU A 416 -31.16 -18.07 -8.29
N ARG A 417 -30.22 -18.12 -9.24
CA ARG A 417 -29.34 -19.30 -9.45
C ARG A 417 -28.52 -19.63 -8.20
N ASP A 418 -27.95 -18.63 -7.54
CA ASP A 418 -27.21 -18.81 -6.28
C ASP A 418 -28.12 -19.34 -5.16
N LYS A 419 -29.38 -18.88 -5.07
CA LYS A 419 -30.37 -19.43 -4.14
C LYS A 419 -30.68 -20.90 -4.45
N LYS A 420 -30.79 -21.28 -5.74
CA LYS A 420 -30.98 -22.68 -6.18
C LYS A 420 -29.87 -23.58 -5.68
N ILE A 421 -28.62 -23.19 -5.97
CA ILE A 421 -27.42 -23.95 -5.60
C ILE A 421 -27.36 -24.12 -4.07
N LYS A 422 -27.64 -23.05 -3.31
CA LYS A 422 -27.69 -23.12 -1.84
C LYS A 422 -28.78 -24.06 -1.33
N LEU A 423 -29.97 -24.02 -1.93
CA LEU A 423 -31.09 -24.87 -1.51
C LEU A 423 -30.80 -26.35 -1.79
N ILE A 424 -30.28 -26.69 -2.98
CA ILE A 424 -29.86 -28.05 -3.34
C ILE A 424 -28.81 -28.56 -2.36
N ALA A 425 -27.75 -27.79 -2.12
CA ALA A 425 -26.67 -28.17 -1.21
C ALA A 425 -27.16 -28.33 0.24
N SER A 426 -28.09 -27.49 0.71
CA SER A 426 -28.68 -27.65 2.05
C SER A 426 -29.53 -28.92 2.15
N ASN A 427 -30.30 -29.25 1.10
CA ASN A 427 -31.13 -30.45 1.09
C ASN A 427 -30.29 -31.72 1.02
N THR A 428 -29.26 -31.77 0.18
CA THR A 428 -28.33 -32.92 0.11
C THR A 428 -27.58 -33.13 1.43
N LEU A 429 -27.21 -32.05 2.13
CA LEU A 429 -26.65 -32.13 3.48
C LEU A 429 -27.65 -32.66 4.52
N LEU A 430 -28.92 -32.28 4.40
CA LEU A 430 -29.98 -32.77 5.28
C LEU A 430 -30.23 -34.27 5.08
N ILE A 431 -30.34 -34.73 3.83
CA ILE A 431 -30.44 -36.15 3.47
C ILE A 431 -29.27 -36.93 4.05
N HIS A 432 -28.05 -36.43 3.83
CA HIS A 432 -26.84 -37.07 4.34
C HIS A 432 -26.80 -37.12 5.88
N LYS A 433 -27.26 -36.06 6.57
CA LYS A 433 -27.39 -36.06 8.05
C LYS A 433 -28.41 -37.08 8.54
N ILE A 434 -29.51 -37.27 7.83
CA ILE A 434 -30.53 -38.27 8.17
C ILE A 434 -29.93 -39.68 7.99
N GLN A 435 -29.25 -39.93 6.86
CA GLN A 435 -28.54 -41.18 6.59
C GLN A 435 -27.51 -41.53 7.68
N LEU A 436 -26.81 -40.53 8.24
CA LEU A 436 -25.83 -40.78 9.32
C LEU A 436 -26.44 -41.20 10.67
N ASN A 437 -27.70 -40.83 10.93
CA ASN A 437 -28.37 -41.05 12.21
C ASN A 437 -29.38 -42.22 12.19
N ILE A 438 -29.54 -42.90 11.05
CA ILE A 438 -30.52 -43.97 10.90
C ILE A 438 -30.05 -45.26 11.59
N ASN A 439 -31.00 -45.94 12.25
CA ASN A 439 -30.91 -47.25 12.87
C ASN A 439 -32.28 -47.93 12.74
N ALA A 440 -32.34 -49.26 12.87
CA ALA A 440 -33.61 -50.02 12.91
C ALA A 440 -34.68 -49.40 13.83
N LYS A 441 -34.29 -48.93 15.02
CA LYS A 441 -35.21 -48.32 16.02
C LYS A 441 -35.88 -47.01 15.56
N ASN A 442 -35.22 -46.21 14.73
CA ASN A 442 -35.67 -44.88 14.33
C ASN A 442 -36.00 -44.79 12.83
N TYR A 443 -36.08 -45.94 12.14
CA TYR A 443 -36.24 -46.00 10.69
C TYR A 443 -37.53 -45.31 10.24
N GLU A 444 -38.69 -45.69 10.79
CA GLU A 444 -40.01 -45.18 10.39
C GLU A 444 -40.18 -43.67 10.66
N THR A 445 -39.62 -43.18 11.78
CA THR A 445 -39.73 -41.76 12.12
C THR A 445 -38.84 -40.89 11.22
N LEU A 446 -37.64 -41.36 10.89
CA LEU A 446 -36.70 -40.65 10.03
C LEU A 446 -37.08 -40.75 8.55
N SER A 447 -37.67 -41.87 8.09
CA SER A 447 -38.20 -42.01 6.74
C SER A 447 -39.34 -41.03 6.48
N LYS A 448 -40.31 -40.95 7.38
CA LYS A 448 -41.43 -39.98 7.30
C LYS A 448 -40.94 -38.54 7.32
N LYS A 449 -39.99 -38.20 8.20
CA LYS A 449 -39.37 -36.86 8.26
C LYS A 449 -38.60 -36.52 6.98
N LEU A 450 -37.97 -37.50 6.37
CA LEU A 450 -37.25 -37.33 5.11
C LEU A 450 -38.23 -37.02 3.98
N GLU A 451 -39.31 -37.78 3.88
CA GLU A 451 -40.39 -37.59 2.90
C GLU A 451 -41.00 -36.19 3.02
N ASP A 452 -41.36 -35.75 4.23
CA ASP A 452 -41.87 -34.39 4.49
C ASP A 452 -40.88 -33.29 4.06
N SER A 453 -39.59 -33.49 4.35
CA SER A 453 -38.56 -32.52 3.97
C SER A 453 -38.35 -32.48 2.46
N GLN A 454 -38.46 -33.62 1.77
CA GLN A 454 -38.36 -33.70 0.32
C GLN A 454 -39.55 -33.03 -0.36
N ASN A 455 -40.77 -33.26 0.10
CA ASN A 455 -41.97 -32.58 -0.40
C ASN A 455 -41.85 -31.05 -0.25
N LYS A 456 -41.33 -30.57 0.89
CA LYS A 456 -41.02 -29.14 1.11
C LYS A 456 -39.88 -28.64 0.21
N PHE A 457 -38.88 -29.46 -0.08
CA PHE A 457 -37.79 -29.09 -0.99
C PHE A 457 -38.26 -28.98 -2.44
N ILE A 458 -39.03 -29.96 -2.92
CA ILE A 458 -39.58 -30.01 -4.28
C ILE A 458 -40.43 -28.76 -4.54
N SER A 459 -41.35 -28.42 -3.63
CA SER A 459 -42.18 -27.22 -3.77
C SER A 459 -41.36 -25.91 -3.80
N LYS A 460 -40.28 -25.82 -3.04
CA LYS A 460 -39.37 -24.65 -3.07
C LYS A 460 -38.53 -24.59 -4.35
N ILE A 461 -38.01 -25.73 -4.82
CA ILE A 461 -37.28 -25.82 -6.10
C ILE A 461 -38.19 -25.40 -7.24
N TYR A 462 -39.45 -25.83 -7.22
CA TYR A 462 -40.45 -25.48 -8.23
C TYR A 462 -40.64 -23.96 -8.34
N LYS A 463 -40.99 -23.31 -7.21
CA LYS A 463 -41.15 -21.84 -7.16
C LYS A 463 -39.90 -21.10 -7.62
N LEU A 464 -38.73 -21.66 -7.34
CA LEU A 464 -37.46 -21.06 -7.68
C LEU A 464 -37.08 -21.27 -9.16
N ASN A 465 -37.40 -22.42 -9.75
CA ASN A 465 -37.25 -22.67 -11.18
C ASN A 465 -38.17 -21.74 -11.99
N ASP A 466 -39.43 -21.57 -11.58
CA ASP A 466 -40.35 -20.61 -12.18
C ASP A 466 -39.81 -19.16 -12.11
N ALA A 467 -39.28 -18.76 -10.96
CA ALA A 467 -38.64 -17.45 -10.82
C ALA A 467 -37.39 -17.30 -11.72
N ILE A 468 -36.57 -18.35 -11.86
CA ILE A 468 -35.40 -18.35 -12.74
C ILE A 468 -35.83 -18.22 -14.20
N ALA A 469 -36.82 -18.99 -14.65
CA ALA A 469 -37.35 -18.90 -16.01
C ALA A 469 -37.88 -17.49 -16.31
N LYS A 470 -38.63 -16.89 -15.39
CA LYS A 470 -39.08 -15.49 -15.50
C LYS A 470 -37.91 -14.50 -15.59
N ALA A 471 -36.85 -14.71 -14.82
CA ALA A 471 -35.66 -13.86 -14.86
C ALA A 471 -34.85 -14.03 -16.16
N GLU A 472 -34.73 -15.24 -16.71
CA GLU A 472 -34.10 -15.50 -18.01
C GLU A 472 -34.83 -14.79 -19.14
N ILE A 473 -36.17 -14.80 -19.11
CA ILE A 473 -36.99 -14.05 -20.05
C ILE A 473 -36.75 -12.53 -19.90
N ARG A 474 -36.64 -12.01 -18.68
CA ARG A 474 -36.32 -10.58 -18.45
C ARG A 474 -34.95 -10.21 -19.00
N VAL A 475 -33.96 -11.10 -18.89
CA VAL A 475 -32.63 -10.90 -19.47
C VAL A 475 -32.73 -10.81 -20.99
N LYS A 476 -33.37 -11.79 -21.63
CA LYS A 476 -33.55 -11.81 -23.09
C LYS A 476 -34.24 -10.55 -23.61
N ARG A 477 -35.28 -10.07 -22.91
CA ARG A 477 -35.96 -8.81 -23.26
C ARG A 477 -35.10 -7.58 -23.10
N ALA A 478 -34.27 -7.54 -22.05
CA ALA A 478 -33.35 -6.42 -21.86
C ALA A 478 -32.28 -6.38 -22.97
N GLU A 479 -31.90 -7.54 -23.51
CA GLU A 479 -31.03 -7.66 -24.69
C GLU A 479 -31.74 -7.22 -25.98
N GLU A 480 -32.98 -7.69 -26.21
CA GLU A 480 -33.81 -7.25 -27.34
C GLU A 480 -34.03 -5.74 -27.33
N TYR A 481 -34.37 -5.17 -26.18
CA TYR A 481 -34.54 -3.72 -26.01
C TYR A 481 -33.24 -2.97 -26.32
N PHE A 482 -32.09 -3.50 -25.90
CA PHE A 482 -30.78 -2.90 -26.21
C PHE A 482 -30.46 -2.94 -27.70
N GLU A 483 -30.75 -4.06 -28.38
CA GLU A 483 -30.59 -4.16 -29.83
C GLU A 483 -31.53 -3.23 -30.60
N LEU A 484 -32.76 -3.04 -30.11
CA LEU A 484 -33.69 -2.05 -30.67
C LEU A 484 -33.19 -0.62 -30.43
N GLU A 485 -32.67 -0.31 -29.24
CA GLU A 485 -32.01 0.98 -28.93
C GLU A 485 -30.90 1.22 -29.95
N LYS A 486 -30.00 0.25 -30.13
CA LYS A 486 -28.89 0.30 -31.09
C LYS A 486 -29.36 0.50 -32.53
N LYS A 487 -30.37 -0.25 -32.99
CA LYS A 487 -30.97 -0.09 -34.33
C LYS A 487 -31.60 1.29 -34.51
N LEU A 488 -32.34 1.79 -33.52
CA LEU A 488 -32.93 3.13 -33.54
C LEU A 488 -31.84 4.20 -33.70
N TYR A 489 -30.73 4.08 -32.96
CA TYR A 489 -29.59 4.99 -33.11
C TYR A 489 -28.95 4.94 -34.50
N PHE A 490 -28.79 3.75 -35.10
CA PHE A 490 -28.29 3.64 -36.48
C PHE A 490 -29.29 4.20 -37.51
N ALA A 491 -30.59 4.06 -37.29
CA ALA A 491 -31.62 4.60 -38.17
C ALA A 491 -31.68 6.14 -38.14
N ILE A 492 -31.50 6.76 -36.97
CA ILE A 492 -31.42 8.23 -36.83
C ILE A 492 -30.26 8.81 -37.67
N ARG A 493 -29.15 8.08 -37.82
CA ARG A 493 -28.01 8.48 -38.68
C ARG A 493 -28.35 8.45 -40.19
N ASN A 494 -29.29 7.60 -40.60
CA ASN A 494 -29.63 7.40 -42.02
C ASN A 494 -30.90 8.16 -42.46
N GLU A 495 -31.44 9.08 -41.63
CA GLU A 495 -32.61 9.93 -41.90
C GLU A 495 -33.90 9.20 -42.36
N SER A 496 -34.08 7.92 -42.04
CA SER A 496 -35.25 7.14 -42.46
C SER A 496 -36.44 7.25 -41.50
N LYS A 497 -37.37 8.17 -41.79
CA LYS A 497 -38.60 8.41 -40.99
C LYS A 497 -39.51 7.17 -40.86
N GLU A 498 -39.58 6.30 -41.88
CA GLU A 498 -40.43 5.10 -41.87
C GLU A 498 -39.95 4.01 -40.89
N ILE A 499 -38.63 3.82 -40.79
CA ILE A 499 -38.01 2.82 -39.90
C ILE A 499 -38.19 3.23 -38.43
N PHE A 500 -38.19 4.53 -38.15
CA PHE A 500 -38.40 5.08 -36.80
C PHE A 500 -39.81 4.77 -36.26
N THR A 501 -40.86 4.98 -37.05
CA THR A 501 -42.24 4.67 -36.67
C THR A 501 -42.49 3.17 -36.50
N LEU A 502 -41.87 2.35 -37.34
CA LEU A 502 -42.02 0.89 -37.30
C LEU A 502 -41.32 0.27 -36.07
N ILE A 503 -40.14 0.76 -35.70
CA ILE A 503 -39.42 0.32 -34.49
C ILE A 503 -40.14 0.75 -33.21
N LYS A 504 -40.68 1.98 -33.17
CA LYS A 504 -41.46 2.49 -32.02
C LYS A 504 -42.72 1.65 -31.77
N ASN A 505 -43.42 1.25 -32.83
CA ASN A 505 -44.60 0.38 -32.73
C ASN A 505 -44.24 -1.07 -32.34
N ASN A 506 -43.12 -1.61 -32.82
CA ASN A 506 -42.62 -2.92 -32.40
C ASN A 506 -42.27 -2.96 -30.91
N ILE A 507 -41.70 -1.90 -30.33
CA ILE A 507 -41.43 -1.80 -28.88
C ILE A 507 -42.74 -1.84 -28.07
N LEU A 508 -43.83 -1.26 -28.58
CA LEU A 508 -45.14 -1.25 -27.93
C LEU A 508 -45.86 -2.61 -28.02
N GLN A 509 -45.83 -3.28 -29.19
CA GLN A 509 -46.40 -4.62 -29.37
C GLN A 509 -45.65 -5.72 -28.61
N HIS A 510 -44.34 -5.56 -28.41
CA HIS A 510 -43.52 -6.52 -27.67
C HIS A 510 -43.99 -6.76 -26.22
N ASN A 511 -44.78 -5.85 -25.63
CA ASN A 511 -45.33 -5.96 -24.28
C ASN A 511 -46.61 -6.83 -24.17
N SER A 512 -47.34 -7.08 -25.26
CA SER A 512 -48.61 -7.83 -25.24
C SER A 512 -48.44 -9.32 -25.58
N GLU A 513 -47.65 -9.66 -26.61
CA GLU A 513 -47.36 -11.07 -26.99
C GLU A 513 -46.58 -11.82 -25.90
N THR A 514 -45.77 -11.06 -25.16
CA THR A 514 -44.93 -11.52 -24.06
C THR A 514 -45.68 -12.10 -22.88
N LYS A 515 -47.00 -11.88 -22.75
CA LYS A 515 -47.84 -12.49 -21.71
C LYS A 515 -48.36 -13.88 -22.11
N LYS A 516 -48.49 -14.16 -23.42
CA LYS A 516 -49.00 -15.42 -23.98
C LYS A 516 -47.92 -16.51 -24.05
N ILE A 517 -46.75 -16.20 -24.61
CA ILE A 517 -45.61 -17.14 -24.68
C ILE A 517 -45.18 -17.56 -23.26
N LEU A 518 -45.29 -16.65 -22.29
CA LEU A 518 -45.00 -16.88 -20.87
C LEU A 518 -45.80 -18.04 -20.27
N LYS A 519 -47.03 -18.32 -20.74
CA LYS A 519 -47.84 -19.44 -20.23
C LYS A 519 -47.45 -20.78 -20.86
N GLN A 520 -46.85 -20.79 -22.05
CA GLN A 520 -46.48 -22.01 -22.78
C GLN A 520 -45.12 -22.55 -22.34
N ASP A 521 -44.08 -21.70 -22.23
CA ASP A 521 -42.73 -22.14 -21.84
C ASP A 521 -42.63 -22.58 -20.37
N ILE A 522 -43.41 -21.96 -19.49
CA ILE A 522 -43.56 -22.38 -18.08
C ILE A 522 -44.22 -23.77 -17.99
N LYS A 523 -45.02 -24.16 -18.98
CA LYS A 523 -45.69 -25.48 -19.01
C LYS A 523 -44.73 -26.60 -19.41
N ALA A 524 -43.78 -26.35 -20.30
CA ALA A 524 -42.79 -27.33 -20.78
C ALA A 524 -41.72 -27.70 -19.72
N THR A 525 -41.40 -26.77 -18.82
CA THR A 525 -40.45 -27.01 -17.72
C THR A 525 -41.02 -27.87 -16.58
N ASN A 526 -42.33 -28.20 -16.61
CA ASN A 526 -43.00 -29.01 -15.59
C ASN A 526 -42.74 -30.53 -15.73
N ASN A 527 -42.19 -31.01 -16.86
CA ASN A 527 -42.04 -32.46 -17.11
C ASN A 527 -40.83 -33.12 -16.43
N ASN A 528 -39.93 -32.35 -15.79
CA ASN A 528 -38.77 -32.92 -15.07
C ASN A 528 -39.07 -33.22 -13.59
N LEU A 529 -40.35 -33.25 -13.19
CA LEU A 529 -40.77 -33.36 -11.79
C LEU A 529 -40.89 -34.82 -11.32
N ASP A 530 -41.19 -35.74 -12.24
CA ASP A 530 -41.35 -37.17 -11.93
C ASP A 530 -40.02 -37.92 -11.84
N GLU A 531 -38.94 -37.32 -12.35
CA GLU A 531 -37.57 -37.84 -12.21
C GLU A 531 -37.01 -37.64 -10.78
N PHE A 532 -37.46 -36.59 -10.07
CA PHE A 532 -37.06 -36.33 -8.67
C PHE A 532 -37.85 -37.14 -7.64
N LYS A 533 -38.94 -37.80 -8.05
CA LYS A 533 -39.76 -38.66 -7.19
C LYS A 533 -39.25 -40.10 -7.11
N LYS A 534 -38.31 -40.51 -7.97
CA LYS A 534 -37.83 -41.89 -8.01
C LYS A 534 -36.79 -42.18 -6.93
N ASP A 535 -37.19 -43.11 -6.07
CA ASP A 535 -36.48 -44.01 -5.15
C ASP A 535 -35.41 -43.46 -4.22
N ILE A 536 -35.77 -43.42 -2.93
CA ILE A 536 -34.83 -43.28 -1.82
C ILE A 536 -35.17 -44.36 -0.79
N GLU A 537 -34.55 -45.51 -0.96
CA GLU A 537 -34.49 -46.52 0.10
C GLU A 537 -33.33 -46.20 1.04
N LEU A 538 -33.63 -46.17 2.34
CA LEU A 538 -32.62 -46.00 3.38
C LEU A 538 -32.15 -47.39 3.83
N ASN A 539 -30.86 -47.51 4.14
CA ASN A 539 -30.32 -48.77 4.67
C ASN A 539 -30.90 -49.04 6.09
N LYS A 540 -31.32 -50.28 6.37
CA LYS A 540 -32.06 -50.70 7.58
C LYS A 540 -31.17 -51.29 8.68
N GLU A 541 -29.85 -51.12 8.61
CA GLU A 541 -28.90 -51.72 9.55
C GLU A 541 -29.11 -51.28 11.03
N ASP A 542 -28.69 -52.15 11.97
CA ASP A 542 -28.78 -51.92 13.42
C ASP A 542 -27.77 -50.89 13.96
N ASN A 543 -26.67 -50.64 13.25
CA ASN A 543 -25.57 -49.77 13.68
C ASN A 543 -25.51 -48.44 12.91
N SER A 544 -25.70 -47.30 13.59
CA SER A 544 -25.60 -45.98 12.93
C SER A 544 -24.18 -45.70 12.43
N HIS A 545 -24.07 -45.14 11.23
CA HIS A 545 -22.80 -44.65 10.69
C HIS A 545 -22.14 -43.64 11.64
N LYS A 546 -22.92 -42.82 12.36
CA LYS A 546 -22.39 -41.87 13.36
C LYS A 546 -21.70 -42.57 14.54
N LEU A 547 -22.25 -43.69 15.01
CA LEU A 547 -21.62 -44.49 16.07
C LEU A 547 -20.33 -45.14 15.54
N GLN A 548 -20.35 -45.70 14.33
CA GLN A 548 -19.17 -46.29 13.69
C GLN A 548 -18.05 -45.25 13.49
N ILE A 549 -18.39 -44.04 13.02
CA ILE A 549 -17.44 -42.91 12.93
C ILE A 549 -16.88 -42.54 14.30
N LYS A 550 -17.70 -42.52 15.36
CA LYS A 550 -17.26 -42.22 16.72
C LYS A 550 -16.28 -43.28 17.23
N LEU A 551 -16.57 -44.56 16.97
CA LEU A 551 -15.72 -45.69 17.35
C LEU A 551 -14.38 -45.64 16.62
N LEU A 552 -14.38 -45.48 15.29
CA LEU A 552 -13.16 -45.36 14.49
C LEU A 552 -12.29 -44.15 14.89
N ARG A 553 -12.90 -43.01 15.26
CA ARG A 553 -12.15 -41.86 15.80
C ARG A 553 -11.53 -42.15 17.16
N LYS A 554 -12.25 -42.88 18.03
CA LYS A 554 -11.73 -43.31 19.34
C LYS A 554 -10.57 -44.28 19.14
N GLU A 555 -10.71 -45.25 18.23
CA GLU A 555 -9.65 -46.18 17.82
C GLU A 555 -8.42 -45.42 17.29
N LEU A 556 -8.61 -44.47 16.38
CA LEU A 556 -7.52 -43.62 15.85
C LEU A 556 -6.77 -42.85 16.94
N SER A 557 -7.50 -42.27 17.90
CA SER A 557 -6.90 -41.53 19.02
C SER A 557 -6.13 -42.45 19.97
N LYS A 558 -6.66 -43.66 20.25
CA LYS A 558 -6.00 -44.66 21.07
C LYS A 558 -4.70 -45.13 20.42
N LEU A 559 -4.76 -45.49 19.14
CA LEU A 559 -3.59 -45.88 18.34
C LEU A 559 -2.55 -44.76 18.28
N THR A 560 -2.95 -43.53 17.98
CA THR A 560 -2.01 -42.41 17.89
C THR A 560 -1.28 -42.20 19.22
N ASN A 561 -2.00 -42.23 20.34
CA ASN A 561 -1.41 -42.03 21.67
C ASN A 561 -0.50 -43.21 22.09
N GLU A 562 -0.92 -44.45 21.84
CA GLU A 562 -0.16 -45.65 22.20
C GLU A 562 1.14 -45.78 21.41
N PHE A 563 1.12 -45.43 20.12
CA PHE A 563 2.32 -45.54 19.29
C PHE A 563 3.22 -44.29 19.39
N LEU A 564 2.70 -43.09 19.69
CA LEU A 564 3.55 -41.93 20.01
C LEU A 564 4.32 -42.13 21.31
N SER A 565 3.70 -42.74 22.32
CA SER A 565 4.40 -43.04 23.59
C SER A 565 5.46 -44.11 23.39
N LYS A 566 5.23 -45.11 22.54
CA LYS A 566 6.26 -46.10 22.15
C LYS A 566 7.39 -45.45 21.34
N ALA A 567 7.09 -44.53 20.42
CA ALA A 567 8.07 -43.91 19.53
C ALA A 567 8.95 -42.86 20.24
N MET A 568 8.45 -42.18 21.27
CA MET A 568 9.21 -41.19 22.05
C MET A 568 10.02 -41.80 23.21
N ASN A 569 10.15 -43.13 23.26
CA ASN A 569 10.95 -43.79 24.28
C ASN A 569 12.46 -43.59 24.00
N TYR A 570 13.18 -43.03 24.96
CA TYR A 570 14.61 -42.70 24.84
C TYR A 570 15.52 -43.92 24.64
N LYS A 571 14.99 -45.14 24.80
CA LYS A 571 15.72 -46.40 24.62
C LYS A 571 15.65 -46.98 23.19
N ASN A 572 14.83 -46.44 22.31
CA ASN A 572 14.68 -46.99 20.96
C ASN A 572 15.84 -46.54 20.05
N SER A 573 16.19 -47.36 19.06
CA SER A 573 17.06 -46.94 17.96
C SER A 573 16.32 -46.03 16.96
N ASP A 574 17.07 -45.30 16.13
CA ASP A 574 16.50 -44.44 15.08
C ASP A 574 15.64 -45.27 14.09
N ASP A 575 16.09 -46.48 13.73
CA ASP A 575 15.37 -47.39 12.82
C ASP A 575 14.09 -47.97 13.44
N GLU A 576 14.11 -48.32 14.72
CA GLU A 576 12.91 -48.76 15.45
C GLU A 576 11.85 -47.66 15.51
N THR A 577 12.30 -46.42 15.70
CA THR A 577 11.45 -45.23 15.73
C THR A 577 10.80 -44.98 14.37
N ILE A 578 11.57 -45.13 13.28
CA ILE A 578 11.07 -45.02 11.89
C ILE A 578 10.01 -46.09 11.61
N ASN A 579 10.27 -47.36 11.93
CA ASN A 579 9.32 -48.45 11.72
C ASN A 579 8.00 -48.24 12.49
N GLN A 580 8.08 -47.71 13.71
CA GLN A 580 6.88 -47.34 14.47
C GLN A 580 6.11 -46.21 13.79
N PHE A 581 6.76 -45.17 13.27
CA PHE A 581 6.09 -44.12 12.50
C PHE A 581 5.43 -44.63 11.22
N GLU A 582 6.04 -45.57 10.49
CA GLU A 582 5.44 -46.16 9.30
C GLU A 582 4.19 -46.98 9.61
N SER A 583 4.22 -47.78 10.68
CA SER A 583 3.05 -48.57 11.13
C SER A 583 1.87 -47.67 11.54
N ILE A 584 2.14 -46.57 12.26
CA ILE A 584 1.14 -45.53 12.58
C ILE A 584 0.51 -44.98 11.30
N ASN A 585 1.33 -44.67 10.30
CA ASN A 585 0.85 -44.09 9.06
C ASN A 585 -0.03 -45.08 8.28
N LYS A 586 0.36 -46.36 8.17
CA LYS A 586 -0.44 -47.41 7.53
C LYS A 586 -1.82 -47.55 8.17
N GLU A 587 -1.87 -47.56 9.49
CA GLU A 587 -3.13 -47.73 10.23
C GLU A 587 -4.00 -46.47 10.17
N LYS A 588 -3.39 -45.28 10.19
CA LYS A 588 -4.07 -44.02 9.88
C LYS A 588 -4.69 -44.05 8.49
N TYR A 589 -3.99 -44.58 7.48
CA TYR A 589 -4.54 -44.72 6.13
C TYR A 589 -5.74 -45.67 6.08
N ARG A 590 -5.69 -46.82 6.77
CA ARG A 590 -6.82 -47.77 6.86
C ARG A 590 -8.04 -47.12 7.50
N ILE A 591 -7.89 -46.50 8.67
CA ILE A 591 -8.99 -45.85 9.39
C ILE A 591 -9.52 -44.66 8.59
N ASN A 592 -8.67 -43.87 7.95
CA ASN A 592 -9.10 -42.80 7.06
C ASN A 592 -9.88 -43.35 5.85
N GLY A 593 -9.47 -44.50 5.30
CA GLY A 593 -10.22 -45.23 4.27
C GLY A 593 -11.63 -45.62 4.72
N LEU A 594 -11.76 -46.18 5.93
CA LEU A 594 -13.07 -46.53 6.52
C LEU A 594 -13.92 -45.31 6.86
N LEU A 595 -13.32 -44.25 7.40
CA LEU A 595 -14.00 -42.97 7.62
C LEU A 595 -14.50 -42.37 6.30
N ASN A 596 -13.78 -42.58 5.20
CA ASN A 596 -14.19 -42.16 3.87
C ASN A 596 -15.38 -42.99 3.35
N THR A 597 -15.39 -44.32 3.52
CA THR A 597 -16.52 -45.18 3.10
C THR A 597 -17.79 -44.90 3.92
N LEU A 598 -17.65 -44.57 5.21
CA LEU A 598 -18.78 -44.19 6.08
C LEU A 598 -19.36 -42.80 5.82
N GLY A 599 -18.82 -42.07 4.83
CA GLY A 599 -19.45 -40.89 4.25
C GLY A 599 -18.96 -39.54 4.79
N LEU A 600 -17.85 -39.47 5.54
CA LEU A 600 -17.26 -38.19 5.97
C LEU A 600 -16.81 -37.32 4.79
N THR A 601 -16.31 -37.94 3.72
CA THR A 601 -15.96 -37.29 2.45
C THR A 601 -17.18 -36.73 1.73
N LYS A 602 -18.35 -37.38 1.83
CA LYS A 602 -19.58 -36.96 1.15
C LYS A 602 -20.01 -35.56 1.60
N LYS A 603 -19.96 -35.26 2.90
CA LYS A 603 -20.23 -33.92 3.45
C LYS A 603 -19.24 -32.87 2.93
N PHE A 604 -17.96 -33.21 2.87
CA PHE A 604 -16.90 -32.34 2.37
C PHE A 604 -17.07 -32.06 0.86
N ASN A 605 -17.32 -33.12 0.08
CA ASN A 605 -17.58 -33.07 -1.36
C ASN A 605 -18.81 -32.19 -1.68
N ILE A 606 -19.91 -32.31 -0.93
CA ILE A 606 -21.08 -31.43 -1.13
C ILE A 606 -20.72 -29.95 -0.93
N LYS A 607 -19.90 -29.62 0.07
CA LYS A 607 -19.44 -28.24 0.31
C LYS A 607 -18.52 -27.75 -0.82
N GLN A 608 -17.64 -28.62 -1.31
CA GLN A 608 -16.78 -28.31 -2.47
C GLN A 608 -17.59 -28.12 -3.76
N GLN A 609 -18.54 -29.00 -4.06
CA GLN A 609 -19.43 -28.88 -5.22
C GLN A 609 -20.24 -27.58 -5.18
N ARG A 610 -20.81 -27.24 -4.01
CA ARG A 610 -21.50 -25.96 -3.81
C ARG A 610 -20.60 -24.77 -4.12
N THR A 611 -19.38 -24.76 -3.58
CA THR A 611 -18.43 -23.65 -3.79
C THR A 611 -17.98 -23.56 -5.24
N ALA A 612 -17.76 -24.69 -5.91
CA ALA A 612 -17.46 -24.75 -7.34
C ALA A 612 -18.61 -24.19 -8.20
N LEU A 613 -19.86 -24.60 -7.95
CA LEU A 613 -21.04 -24.12 -8.68
C LEU A 613 -21.27 -22.61 -8.48
N LEU A 614 -21.15 -22.10 -7.25
CA LEU A 614 -21.25 -20.65 -6.99
C LEU A 614 -20.13 -19.86 -7.68
N LYS A 615 -18.90 -20.41 -7.71
CA LYS A 615 -17.78 -19.79 -8.42
C LYS A 615 -18.04 -19.75 -9.92
N ASN A 616 -18.58 -20.83 -10.50
CA ASN A 616 -18.92 -20.89 -11.91
C ASN A 616 -19.99 -19.85 -12.29
N ASN A 617 -21.12 -19.83 -11.57
CA ASN A 617 -22.19 -18.84 -11.81
C ASN A 617 -21.68 -17.39 -11.62
N SER A 618 -20.78 -17.15 -10.67
CA SER A 618 -20.17 -15.83 -10.49
C SER A 618 -19.20 -15.46 -11.61
N PHE A 619 -18.51 -16.42 -12.21
CA PHE A 619 -17.63 -16.21 -13.35
C PHE A 619 -18.45 -15.86 -14.61
N GLU A 620 -19.51 -16.61 -14.89
CA GLU A 620 -20.43 -16.32 -16.00
C GLU A 620 -21.04 -14.92 -15.89
N TYR A 621 -21.56 -14.56 -14.71
CA TYR A 621 -22.09 -13.22 -14.47
C TYR A 621 -21.05 -12.12 -14.72
N LYS A 622 -19.79 -12.34 -14.30
CA LYS A 622 -18.71 -11.38 -14.51
C LYS A 622 -18.38 -11.23 -16.00
N ARG A 623 -18.35 -12.33 -16.74
CA ARG A 623 -18.15 -12.33 -18.20
C ARG A 623 -19.23 -11.50 -18.91
N ILE A 624 -20.50 -11.70 -18.56
CA ILE A 624 -21.63 -10.94 -19.12
C ILE A 624 -21.48 -9.45 -18.80
N LEU A 625 -21.10 -9.11 -17.57
CA LEU A 625 -20.89 -7.72 -17.15
C LEU A 625 -19.79 -7.03 -17.96
N ASP A 626 -18.70 -7.72 -18.26
CA ASP A 626 -17.61 -7.16 -19.07
C ASP A 626 -18.03 -6.94 -20.54
N ILE A 627 -18.90 -7.80 -21.09
CA ILE A 627 -19.52 -7.61 -22.43
C ILE A 627 -20.41 -6.36 -22.43
N ILE A 628 -21.31 -6.21 -21.45
CA ILE A 628 -22.20 -5.03 -21.34
C ILE A 628 -21.38 -3.72 -21.30
N ILE A 629 -20.27 -3.73 -20.57
CA ILE A 629 -19.37 -2.57 -20.48
C ILE A 629 -18.71 -2.27 -21.82
N HIS A 630 -18.29 -3.31 -22.55
CA HIS A 630 -17.69 -3.15 -23.87
C HIS A 630 -18.68 -2.51 -24.84
N ASP A 631 -19.88 -3.07 -24.97
CA ASP A 631 -20.92 -2.60 -25.90
C ASP A 631 -21.31 -1.14 -25.65
N ARG A 632 -21.54 -0.77 -24.38
CA ARG A 632 -21.90 0.62 -24.03
C ARG A 632 -20.75 1.60 -24.28
N ARG A 633 -19.49 1.17 -24.17
CA ARG A 633 -18.34 2.03 -24.51
C ARG A 633 -18.26 2.27 -26.01
N GLN A 634 -18.43 1.22 -26.83
CA GLN A 634 -18.43 1.36 -28.29
C GLN A 634 -19.55 2.29 -28.74
N MET A 635 -20.75 2.11 -28.18
CA MET A 635 -21.89 2.98 -28.43
C MET A 635 -21.61 4.45 -28.11
N LYS A 636 -20.97 4.74 -26.96
CA LYS A 636 -20.60 6.12 -26.58
C LYS A 636 -19.51 6.73 -27.45
N LEU A 637 -18.50 5.93 -27.86
CA LEU A 637 -17.44 6.40 -28.76
C LEU A 637 -18.03 6.80 -30.11
N PHE A 638 -18.89 5.95 -30.66
CA PHE A 638 -19.62 6.23 -31.89
C PHE A 638 -20.49 7.49 -31.79
N ILE A 639 -21.23 7.69 -30.69
CA ILE A 639 -22.01 8.93 -30.45
C ILE A 639 -21.10 10.17 -30.47
N LYS A 640 -19.88 10.07 -29.97
CA LYS A 640 -18.92 11.19 -29.94
C LYS A 640 -18.29 11.46 -31.31
N GLU A 641 -18.20 10.47 -32.19
CA GLU A 641 -17.77 10.66 -33.58
C GLU A 641 -18.85 11.29 -34.46
N VAL A 642 -20.12 11.15 -34.07
CA VAL A 642 -21.30 11.69 -34.78
C VAL A 642 -21.66 13.11 -34.36
N LYS A 643 -21.32 13.53 -33.13
CA LYS A 643 -21.46 14.91 -32.64
C LYS A 643 -20.22 15.73 -32.94
#